data_AF-K5XT64-F1
#
_entry.id   AF-K5XT64-F1
#
_cell.length_a   1.000
_cell.length_b   1.000
_cell.length_c   1.000
_cell.angle_alpha   90.00
_cell.angle_beta   90.00
_cell.angle_gamma   90.00
#
_symmetry.space_group_name_H-M   'P 1'
#
loop_
_entity.id
_entity.type
_entity.pdbx_description
1 polymer ?
#
loop_
_entity_poly.entity_id
_entity_poly.type
_entity_poly.pdbx_seq_one_letter_code
_entity_poly.pdbx_strand_id
1 'polypeptide(L)'
;MQSLQPDPLLPFAQNRTTTLKTAWTMVRTHARFGRLIREEEGVRGPLWFGSEPSSPYHTLANILRIICAIILAPTWMWMRPRNREWFKNAYLRHFFWSHELPQSPQTIFAGPGSSDGTGARWGTEMKQVEYSVENLAPKWLLEVQFRDDVVVAQRQVSYDHVKRRIDEAGYTAIGYAMKSAEHLFAESGSSLDPQPQYSSNYSLKNRRLIAQSVLDEYAIARTSSSSDGLEYIWLEDFCLADERVTIEADAEVERLMELGKLADIFRSARRVVVFCHVNDCDHTGLNCPWANRLFTLAEIMHAQRILQMTRVTDEHNSFDTVLTSIAGQDFRTAMMSNAAKAKMWDLYNVMQHSTNSGGIPWQTAIHSLVLDILRREEADNVTSHNLVAKALNGLLPRRAQLADLHGVNGWADLSLLLELNQGFYNSAALAAVCKLPDAEVNDYRWLGKPILPKEGTERLDLLVTANPVRFRDESNNSSIPVLSFTGPQIIDVDHMLQRDSGALERQPEMEALCFWALVGWCLCTFLGIILLVVIGGPGVLIVWLASILYVGLQLTVGTIYVEKDKWVVVEDWKVPKHDAYCFLQARDPTYTRRIEWDYAKWDVGHMMEPRTNSTTANSYPATLIDLSTGVFVKTLISTRPTAMVVLAAHGSGITCMLLDREPNRNMDTISVKAGMINVPPRALSQANRVGNVYVGGRPFKQDKIRIPFFAWVRATLSGGVIVDGAKKSGNISHTRKGVDDDLEMRGVPLKGDHSVSLQHTYSVSSTTPIVNSPYRLNTGSSSATTVATEMSVKGTEGMETDISLPRVHRAQPYY
;
A
#
# COMPACT_ATOMS: atom_id res chain seq x y z
N MET A 1 12.59 27.96 -7.93
CA MET A 1 13.75 28.03 -7.01
C MET A 1 13.70 29.36 -6.27
N GLN A 2 13.97 29.34 -4.96
CA GLN A 2 13.87 30.45 -3.97
C GLN A 2 12.46 30.88 -3.52
N SER A 3 11.82 30.07 -2.66
CA SER A 3 11.02 30.54 -1.50
C SER A 3 10.33 29.38 -0.75
N LEU A 4 11.07 28.38 -0.31
CA LEU A 4 10.57 27.43 0.70
C LEU A 4 11.75 27.15 1.64
N GLN A 5 11.97 28.09 2.57
CA GLN A 5 12.62 27.73 3.81
C GLN A 5 11.62 26.84 4.56
N PRO A 6 11.89 25.54 4.75
CA PRO A 6 11.16 24.81 5.78
C PRO A 6 11.49 25.50 7.10
N ASP A 7 10.46 25.83 7.90
CA ASP A 7 10.65 26.29 9.26
C ASP A 7 11.65 25.35 9.95
N PRO A 8 12.77 25.88 10.49
CA PRO A 8 13.75 25.04 11.11
C PRO A 8 13.14 24.48 12.39
N LEU A 9 12.86 23.18 12.35
CA LEU A 9 12.76 22.29 13.51
C LEU A 9 11.47 22.50 14.33
N LEU A 10 10.64 21.45 14.36
CA LEU A 10 9.81 21.09 15.52
C LEU A 10 10.56 21.49 16.79
N PRO A 11 9.94 22.22 17.75
CA PRO A 11 10.66 22.69 18.92
C PRO A 11 11.23 21.47 19.63
N PHE A 12 12.54 21.30 19.52
CA PHE A 12 13.29 20.38 20.33
C PHE A 12 12.87 20.65 21.78
N ALA A 13 12.61 19.57 22.53
CA ALA A 13 12.40 19.60 23.96
C ALA A 13 13.39 20.61 24.55
N GLN A 14 12.88 21.78 24.91
CA GLN A 14 13.69 22.83 25.49
C GLN A 14 14.19 22.21 26.79
N ASN A 15 15.48 21.86 26.87
CA ASN A 15 16.12 21.33 28.07
C ASN A 15 16.05 22.41 29.15
N ARG A 16 14.87 22.57 29.75
CA ARG A 16 14.66 23.37 30.94
C ARG A 16 15.29 22.58 32.04
N THR A 17 16.45 23.04 32.52
CA THR A 17 17.00 22.59 33.80
C THR A 17 15.94 22.86 34.86
N THR A 18 15.20 21.84 35.28
CA THR A 18 14.16 22.01 36.28
C THR A 18 14.83 22.18 37.64
N THR A 19 14.41 23.20 38.37
CA THR A 19 14.86 23.36 39.76
C THR A 19 14.22 22.28 40.62
N LEU A 20 14.89 21.88 41.71
CA LEU A 20 14.32 20.94 42.70
C LEU A 20 12.93 21.40 43.19
N LYS A 21 12.75 22.72 43.35
CA LYS A 21 11.47 23.31 43.73
C LYS A 21 10.38 22.99 42.71
N THR A 22 10.68 23.12 41.42
CA THR A 22 9.73 22.81 40.33
C THR A 22 9.36 21.32 40.32
N ALA A 23 10.35 20.44 40.40
CA ALA A 23 10.11 19.00 40.45
C ALA A 23 9.27 18.60 41.67
N TRP A 24 9.58 19.14 42.85
CA TRP A 24 8.82 18.89 44.06
C TRP A 24 7.39 19.44 43.99
N THR A 25 7.19 20.62 43.39
CA THR A 25 5.84 21.14 43.16
C THR A 25 5.03 20.22 42.24
N MET A 26 5.63 19.68 41.17
CA MET A 26 4.95 18.72 40.30
C MET A 26 4.53 17.46 41.03
N VAL A 27 5.40 16.92 41.89
CA VAL A 27 5.06 15.76 42.74
C VAL A 27 3.89 16.09 43.66
N ARG A 28 3.94 17.25 44.34
CA ARG A 28 2.88 17.65 45.27
C ARG A 28 1.52 17.87 44.59
N THR A 29 1.50 18.42 43.37
CA THR A 29 0.24 18.78 42.70
C THR A 29 -0.33 17.65 41.85
N HIS A 30 0.50 16.77 41.27
CA HIS A 30 0.07 15.78 40.28
C HIS A 30 0.19 14.33 40.75
N ALA A 31 0.96 14.02 41.81
CA ALA A 31 1.02 12.67 42.32
C ALA A 31 -0.34 12.25 42.89
N ARG A 32 -0.81 11.08 42.50
CA ARG A 32 -2.06 10.50 42.99
C ARG A 32 -1.78 9.13 43.58
N PHE A 33 -1.63 9.04 44.89
CA PHE A 33 -1.35 7.77 45.58
C PHE A 33 -2.41 6.69 45.32
N GLY A 34 -3.66 7.09 45.03
CA GLY A 34 -4.70 6.15 44.60
C GLY A 34 -4.32 5.35 43.34
N ARG A 35 -3.52 5.94 42.43
CA ARG A 35 -3.02 5.28 41.21
C ARG A 35 -2.03 4.15 41.50
N LEU A 36 -1.40 4.13 42.69
CA LEU A 36 -0.56 3.00 43.10
C LEU A 36 -1.36 1.71 43.32
N ILE A 37 -2.65 1.84 43.65
CA ILE A 37 -3.52 0.70 43.94
C ILE A 37 -4.41 0.40 42.73
N ARG A 38 -4.96 1.43 42.09
CA ARG A 38 -5.87 1.31 40.96
C ARG A 38 -5.57 2.36 39.88
N GLU A 39 -5.24 1.89 38.68
CA GLU A 39 -5.00 2.75 37.53
C GLU A 39 -6.30 3.33 36.96
N GLU A 40 -6.14 4.41 36.19
CA GLU A 40 -7.23 5.06 35.46
C GLU A 40 -7.63 4.22 34.24
N GLU A 41 -8.89 4.36 33.81
CA GLU A 41 -9.37 3.69 32.60
C GLU A 41 -8.53 4.09 31.37
N GLY A 42 -8.13 3.09 30.58
CA GLY A 42 -7.26 3.27 29.42
C GLY A 42 -5.76 3.35 29.72
N VAL A 43 -5.35 3.19 30.98
CA VAL A 43 -3.93 3.19 31.39
C VAL A 43 -3.55 1.84 32.02
N ARG A 44 -2.48 1.22 31.51
CA ARG A 44 -1.88 0.00 32.03
C ARG A 44 -0.92 0.31 33.17
N GLY A 45 -1.06 -0.47 34.23
CA GLY A 45 -0.13 -0.46 35.36
C GLY A 45 1.17 -1.18 34.99
N PRO A 46 2.31 -0.78 35.57
CA PRO A 46 3.61 -1.39 35.34
C PRO A 46 3.77 -2.69 36.15
N LEU A 47 2.92 -3.67 35.84
CA LEU A 47 2.67 -4.87 36.63
C LEU A 47 3.20 -6.13 35.96
N TRP A 48 3.44 -7.18 36.76
CA TRP A 48 3.84 -8.50 36.26
C TRP A 48 2.67 -9.30 35.69
N PHE A 49 1.46 -9.09 36.21
CA PHE A 49 0.21 -9.70 35.73
C PHE A 49 -0.95 -8.75 36.03
N GLY A 50 -2.10 -8.93 35.37
CA GLY A 50 -3.28 -8.06 35.56
C GLY A 50 -2.99 -6.58 35.27
N SER A 51 -2.15 -6.29 34.27
CA SER A 51 -1.71 -4.93 33.93
C SER A 51 -2.86 -4.01 33.51
N GLU A 52 -3.95 -4.59 32.99
CA GLU A 52 -5.14 -3.86 32.59
C GLU A 52 -6.02 -3.51 33.80
N PRO A 53 -6.51 -2.27 33.91
CA PRO A 53 -7.30 -1.80 35.06
C PRO A 53 -8.66 -2.51 35.19
N SER A 54 -9.15 -3.11 34.11
CA SER A 54 -10.36 -3.94 34.08
C SER A 54 -10.14 -5.36 34.61
N SER A 55 -8.88 -5.79 34.80
CA SER A 55 -8.57 -7.13 35.31
C SER A 55 -8.97 -7.26 36.79
N PRO A 56 -9.64 -8.35 37.20
CA PRO A 56 -9.98 -8.57 38.61
C PRO A 56 -8.73 -8.68 39.50
N TYR A 57 -7.57 -9.02 38.91
CA TYR A 57 -6.30 -9.17 39.61
C TYR A 57 -5.46 -7.89 39.63
N HIS A 58 -5.91 -6.79 39.01
CA HIS A 58 -5.13 -5.56 38.89
C HIS A 58 -4.72 -4.99 40.25
N THR A 59 -5.69 -4.82 41.16
CA THR A 59 -5.46 -4.33 42.52
C THR A 59 -4.50 -5.23 43.29
N LEU A 60 -4.68 -6.55 43.19
CA LEU A 60 -3.82 -7.53 43.86
C LEU A 60 -2.39 -7.45 43.33
N ALA A 61 -2.21 -7.37 42.02
CA ALA A 61 -0.90 -7.24 41.40
C ALA A 61 -0.19 -5.95 41.82
N ASN A 62 -0.92 -4.84 41.95
CA ASN A 62 -0.38 -3.56 42.42
C ASN A 62 0.07 -3.64 43.88
N ILE A 63 -0.75 -4.23 44.76
CA ILE A 63 -0.40 -4.45 46.17
C ILE A 63 0.85 -5.33 46.27
N LEU A 64 0.92 -6.43 45.51
CA LEU A 64 2.08 -7.31 45.49
C LEU A 64 3.33 -6.59 44.97
N ARG A 65 3.21 -5.79 43.91
CA ARG A 65 4.30 -4.96 43.40
C ARG A 65 4.84 -4.02 44.48
N ILE A 66 3.97 -3.34 45.24
CA ILE A 66 4.37 -2.44 46.32
C ILE A 66 5.06 -3.20 47.45
N ILE A 67 4.47 -4.32 47.89
CA ILE A 67 5.04 -5.17 48.95
C ILE A 67 6.43 -5.68 48.54
N CYS A 68 6.56 -6.22 47.32
CA CYS A 68 7.84 -6.68 46.80
C CYS A 68 8.86 -5.54 46.68
N ALA A 69 8.44 -4.36 46.20
CA ALA A 69 9.32 -3.20 46.09
C ALA A 69 9.84 -2.71 47.45
N ILE A 70 9.03 -2.80 48.52
CA ILE A 70 9.44 -2.45 49.89
C ILE A 70 10.37 -3.53 50.48
N ILE A 71 9.99 -4.81 50.42
CA ILE A 71 10.78 -5.91 50.98
C ILE A 71 12.15 -5.98 50.29
N LEU A 72 12.17 -5.87 48.96
CA LEU A 72 13.35 -5.95 48.13
C LEU A 72 13.98 -4.58 47.86
N ALA A 73 13.66 -3.52 48.61
CA ALA A 73 14.11 -2.16 48.29
C ALA A 73 15.64 -2.03 48.05
N PRO A 74 16.53 -2.65 48.87
CA PRO A 74 17.97 -2.58 48.61
C PRO A 74 18.40 -3.22 47.29
N THR A 75 17.78 -4.33 46.88
CA THR A 75 18.09 -5.02 45.61
C THR A 75 17.37 -4.41 44.42
N TRP A 76 16.16 -3.88 44.62
CA TRP A 76 15.38 -3.13 43.62
C TRP A 76 16.16 -1.91 43.11
N MET A 77 16.88 -1.23 44.01
CA MET A 77 17.78 -0.12 43.67
C MET A 77 18.94 -0.52 42.76
N TRP A 78 19.46 -1.74 42.92
CA TRP A 78 20.54 -2.26 42.09
C TRP A 78 20.02 -2.72 40.72
N MET A 79 18.74 -3.11 40.64
CA MET A 79 18.01 -3.36 39.39
C MET A 79 17.53 -2.05 38.74
N ARG A 80 18.45 -1.13 38.42
CA ARG A 80 18.09 0.12 37.72
C ARG A 80 17.25 -0.16 36.46
N PRO A 81 16.22 0.66 36.15
CA PRO A 81 15.46 0.60 34.90
C PRO A 81 16.34 0.52 33.64
N ARG A 82 17.49 1.22 33.65
CA ARG A 82 18.49 1.17 32.57
C ARG A 82 19.12 -0.22 32.38
N ASN A 83 19.30 -0.98 33.46
CA ASN A 83 19.78 -2.36 33.42
C ASN A 83 18.66 -3.36 33.05
N ARG A 84 17.39 -3.00 33.32
CA ARG A 84 16.21 -3.81 32.97
C ARG A 84 15.91 -3.79 31.47
N GLU A 85 16.08 -2.64 30.82
CA GLU A 85 16.08 -2.49 29.34
C GLU A 85 17.22 -3.27 28.71
N TRP A 86 18.44 -3.18 29.27
CA TRP A 86 19.59 -3.94 28.80
C TRP A 86 19.36 -5.46 28.95
N PHE A 87 18.84 -5.94 30.08
CA PHE A 87 18.49 -7.36 30.26
C PHE A 87 17.39 -7.84 29.28
N LYS A 88 16.35 -7.03 29.04
CA LYS A 88 15.29 -7.35 28.07
C LYS A 88 15.80 -7.34 26.63
N ASN A 89 16.60 -6.34 26.26
CA ASN A 89 17.02 -6.13 24.87
C ASN A 89 18.26 -6.95 24.50
N ALA A 90 19.20 -7.19 25.41
CA ALA A 90 20.41 -7.96 25.12
C ALA A 90 20.23 -9.48 25.24
N TYR A 91 19.39 -9.97 26.15
CA TYR A 91 19.26 -11.41 26.40
C TYR A 91 18.06 -12.05 25.68
N LEU A 92 16.89 -11.39 25.66
CA LEU A 92 15.70 -11.96 25.02
C LEU A 92 15.69 -11.72 23.51
N ARG A 93 16.02 -10.52 23.02
CA ARG A 93 16.03 -10.27 21.55
C ARG A 93 17.08 -11.12 20.84
N HIS A 94 18.28 -11.30 21.41
CA HIS A 94 19.32 -12.10 20.75
C HIS A 94 18.99 -13.60 20.71
N PHE A 95 18.29 -14.14 21.72
CA PHE A 95 17.85 -15.54 21.73
C PHE A 95 16.66 -15.82 20.81
N PHE A 96 15.75 -14.87 20.64
CA PHE A 96 14.58 -15.03 19.77
C PHE A 96 14.82 -14.58 18.31
N TRP A 97 15.98 -13.98 17.99
CA TRP A 97 16.34 -13.56 16.63
C TRP A 97 17.24 -14.54 15.89
N SER A 98 17.75 -15.57 16.57
CA SER A 98 18.51 -16.64 15.92
C SER A 98 17.56 -17.63 15.24
N HIS A 99 17.26 -17.34 13.98
CA HIS A 99 16.77 -18.27 12.96
C HIS A 99 15.32 -18.74 13.11
N GLU A 100 14.36 -17.83 12.87
CA GLU A 100 13.11 -18.26 12.25
C GLU A 100 13.41 -18.47 10.75
N LEU A 101 13.51 -19.73 10.33
CA LEU A 101 13.51 -20.10 8.92
C LEU A 101 12.13 -19.70 8.38
N PRO A 102 12.01 -18.68 7.52
CA PRO A 102 10.73 -18.35 6.93
C PRO A 102 10.26 -19.59 6.18
N GLN A 103 9.02 -20.04 6.44
CA GLN A 103 8.33 -20.88 5.47
C GLN A 103 8.47 -20.17 4.13
N SER A 104 9.06 -20.85 3.14
CA SER A 104 9.29 -20.26 1.83
C SER A 104 7.93 -19.93 1.22
N PRO A 105 7.57 -18.64 1.07
CA PRO A 105 6.30 -18.29 0.47
C PRO A 105 6.29 -18.86 -0.96
N GLN A 106 5.16 -19.41 -1.37
CA GLN A 106 5.02 -19.90 -2.73
C GLN A 106 4.70 -18.71 -3.62
N THR A 107 5.43 -18.59 -4.73
CA THR A 107 5.06 -17.69 -5.83
C THR A 107 3.62 -17.98 -6.25
N ILE A 108 2.80 -16.98 -6.62
CA ILE A 108 1.49 -17.22 -7.26
C ILE A 108 1.66 -18.15 -8.47
N PHE A 109 2.81 -18.09 -9.16
CA PHE A 109 3.21 -18.99 -10.26
C PHE A 109 3.37 -20.46 -9.86
N ALA A 110 3.70 -20.73 -8.59
CA ALA A 110 3.75 -22.08 -8.06
C ALA A 110 2.31 -22.45 -7.71
N GLY A 111 1.60 -23.05 -8.68
CA GLY A 111 0.36 -23.75 -8.37
C GLY A 111 0.57 -24.72 -7.20
N PRO A 112 -0.48 -25.08 -6.46
CA PRO A 112 -0.37 -26.03 -5.35
C PRO A 112 0.26 -27.32 -5.89
N GLY A 113 1.53 -27.55 -5.54
CA GLY A 113 2.26 -28.74 -5.97
C GLY A 113 1.50 -29.97 -5.50
N SER A 114 1.02 -30.76 -6.46
CA SER A 114 0.45 -32.08 -6.22
C SER A 114 1.57 -33.00 -5.70
N SER A 115 1.67 -33.14 -4.38
CA SER A 115 2.51 -34.17 -3.76
C SER A 115 1.71 -35.29 -3.13
N ASP A 116 0.37 -35.24 -3.12
CA ASP A 116 -0.45 -36.37 -2.70
C ASP A 116 -1.46 -36.72 -3.78
N GLY A 117 -1.15 -37.79 -4.51
CA GLY A 117 -2.10 -38.46 -5.39
C GLY A 117 -3.20 -39.09 -4.55
N THR A 118 -4.25 -38.33 -4.24
CA THR A 118 -5.62 -38.83 -4.04
C THR A 118 -6.61 -37.68 -3.86
N GLY A 119 -7.34 -37.37 -4.94
CA GLY A 119 -8.75 -36.99 -4.87
C GLY A 119 -9.15 -35.57 -4.45
N ALA A 120 -9.21 -34.64 -5.40
CA ALA A 120 -10.35 -33.72 -5.50
C ALA A 120 -10.61 -33.35 -6.97
N ARG A 121 -11.84 -33.63 -7.40
CA ARG A 121 -12.35 -33.63 -8.77
C ARG A 121 -12.70 -32.21 -9.21
N TRP A 122 -11.70 -31.40 -9.53
CA TRP A 122 -11.81 -30.27 -10.46
C TRP A 122 -10.77 -30.53 -11.55
N GLY A 123 -11.22 -31.10 -12.66
CA GLY A 123 -10.36 -31.54 -13.76
C GLY A 123 -9.83 -30.34 -14.53
N THR A 124 -8.66 -29.85 -14.15
CA THR A 124 -7.68 -29.26 -15.05
C THR A 124 -6.34 -29.32 -14.32
N GLU A 125 -5.36 -30.02 -14.89
CA GLU A 125 -3.96 -29.89 -14.46
C GLU A 125 -3.65 -28.39 -14.37
N MET A 126 -3.34 -27.88 -13.17
CA MET A 126 -2.89 -26.50 -13.02
C MET A 126 -1.48 -26.41 -13.63
N LYS A 127 -1.45 -26.14 -14.93
CA LYS A 127 -0.25 -25.79 -15.70
C LYS A 127 0.43 -24.62 -14.98
N GLN A 128 1.75 -24.67 -14.81
CA GLN A 128 2.53 -23.53 -14.34
C GLN A 128 2.18 -22.33 -15.23
N VAL A 129 1.83 -21.20 -14.61
CA VAL A 129 1.55 -19.95 -15.33
C VAL A 129 2.81 -19.54 -16.08
N GLU A 130 2.71 -19.50 -17.41
CA GLU A 130 3.81 -19.24 -18.34
C GLU A 130 3.74 -17.78 -18.84
N TYR A 131 4.90 -17.18 -19.10
CA TYR A 131 4.93 -15.85 -19.72
C TYR A 131 4.45 -15.93 -21.18
N SER A 132 3.61 -14.97 -21.60
CA SER A 132 3.36 -14.79 -23.03
C SER A 132 4.55 -14.06 -23.68
N VAL A 133 5.10 -14.65 -24.75
CA VAL A 133 6.25 -14.09 -25.50
C VAL A 133 5.80 -13.43 -26.80
N GLU A 134 4.58 -13.71 -27.27
CA GLU A 134 4.11 -13.32 -28.60
C GLU A 134 3.14 -12.13 -28.56
N ASN A 135 3.22 -11.27 -29.57
CA ASN A 135 2.20 -10.26 -29.84
C ASN A 135 0.94 -10.98 -30.34
N LEU A 136 -0.19 -10.72 -29.69
CA LEU A 136 -1.45 -11.39 -30.04
C LEU A 136 -2.13 -10.64 -31.18
N ALA A 137 -2.31 -11.31 -32.31
CA ALA A 137 -3.10 -10.79 -33.43
C ALA A 137 -4.60 -10.80 -33.10
N PRO A 138 -5.40 -9.87 -33.67
CA PRO A 138 -6.85 -9.92 -33.56
C PRO A 138 -7.37 -11.20 -34.20
N LYS A 139 -8.46 -11.78 -33.67
CA LYS A 139 -9.11 -12.94 -34.30
C LYS A 139 -9.91 -12.54 -35.54
N TRP A 140 -10.57 -11.39 -35.47
CA TRP A 140 -11.52 -10.91 -36.47
C TRP A 140 -11.19 -9.50 -36.94
N LEU A 141 -11.51 -9.21 -38.20
CA LEU A 141 -11.47 -7.89 -38.82
C LEU A 141 -12.72 -7.67 -39.69
N LEU A 142 -13.04 -6.43 -39.98
CA LEU A 142 -14.04 -6.04 -40.96
C LEU A 142 -13.34 -5.72 -42.28
N GLU A 143 -13.74 -6.41 -43.34
CA GLU A 143 -13.44 -6.03 -44.72
C GLU A 143 -14.56 -5.08 -45.17
N VAL A 144 -14.21 -3.81 -45.39
CA VAL A 144 -15.16 -2.73 -45.71
C VAL A 144 -14.82 -2.14 -47.07
N GLN A 145 -15.82 -2.07 -47.94
CA GLN A 145 -15.71 -1.44 -49.25
C GLN A 145 -16.39 -0.06 -49.21
N PHE A 146 -15.59 0.98 -49.39
CA PHE A 146 -16.05 2.35 -49.44
C PHE A 146 -16.19 2.82 -50.89
N ARG A 147 -17.26 3.56 -51.17
CA ARG A 147 -17.46 4.36 -52.38
C ARG A 147 -18.00 5.71 -51.98
N ASP A 148 -17.28 6.77 -52.29
CA ASP A 148 -17.58 8.13 -51.85
C ASP A 148 -17.76 8.17 -50.30
N ASP A 149 -18.88 8.70 -49.82
CA ASP A 149 -19.27 8.85 -48.41
C ASP A 149 -19.99 7.64 -47.82
N VAL A 150 -20.18 6.56 -48.59
CA VAL A 150 -21.04 5.43 -48.17
C VAL A 150 -20.26 4.12 -48.05
N VAL A 151 -20.61 3.36 -47.01
CA VAL A 151 -20.23 1.95 -46.87
C VAL A 151 -21.08 1.10 -47.83
N VAL A 152 -20.48 0.63 -48.92
CA VAL A 152 -21.19 -0.16 -49.96
C VAL A 152 -21.37 -1.61 -49.53
N ALA A 153 -20.34 -2.17 -48.91
CA ALA A 153 -20.34 -3.55 -48.44
C ALA A 153 -19.43 -3.68 -47.23
N GLN A 154 -19.83 -4.51 -46.28
CA GLN A 154 -19.01 -4.88 -45.14
C GLN A 154 -19.18 -6.36 -44.82
N ARG A 155 -18.10 -7.00 -44.37
CA ARG A 155 -18.12 -8.41 -43.96
C ARG A 155 -17.05 -8.68 -42.92
N GLN A 156 -17.38 -9.47 -41.90
CA GLN A 156 -16.39 -9.98 -40.96
C GLN A 156 -15.51 -11.05 -41.61
N VAL A 157 -14.20 -10.95 -41.42
CA VAL A 157 -13.18 -11.87 -41.93
C VAL A 157 -12.22 -12.29 -40.82
N SER A 158 -11.75 -13.55 -40.88
CA SER A 158 -10.71 -14.03 -39.96
C SER A 158 -9.35 -13.44 -40.33
N TYR A 159 -8.61 -12.96 -39.32
CA TYR A 159 -7.28 -12.35 -39.53
C TYR A 159 -6.33 -13.26 -40.30
N ASP A 160 -6.29 -14.56 -39.95
CA ASP A 160 -5.38 -15.51 -40.58
C ASP A 160 -5.63 -15.67 -42.09
N HIS A 161 -6.89 -15.50 -42.53
CA HIS A 161 -7.25 -15.58 -43.94
C HIS A 161 -6.82 -14.35 -44.75
N VAL A 162 -6.69 -13.19 -44.10
CA VAL A 162 -6.32 -11.92 -44.74
C VAL A 162 -4.91 -11.44 -44.37
N LYS A 163 -4.17 -12.21 -43.56
CA LYS A 163 -2.85 -11.85 -43.04
C LYS A 163 -1.88 -11.33 -44.11
N ARG A 164 -1.74 -12.03 -45.25
CA ARG A 164 -0.84 -11.58 -46.34
C ARG A 164 -1.24 -10.22 -46.90
N ARG A 165 -2.55 -9.94 -47.03
CA ARG A 165 -3.05 -8.63 -47.50
C ARG A 165 -2.82 -7.54 -46.45
N ILE A 166 -2.90 -7.89 -45.17
CA ILE A 166 -2.64 -6.97 -44.06
C ILE A 166 -1.15 -6.66 -43.93
N ASP A 167 -0.26 -7.63 -44.16
CA ASP A 167 1.18 -7.40 -44.14
C ASP A 167 1.60 -6.35 -45.19
N GLU A 168 0.84 -6.23 -46.29
CA GLU A 168 1.05 -5.25 -47.36
C GLU A 168 0.30 -3.92 -47.13
N ALA A 169 -0.99 -3.97 -46.79
CA ALA A 169 -1.86 -2.79 -46.72
C ALA A 169 -1.96 -2.17 -45.31
N GLY A 170 -1.73 -2.97 -44.27
CA GLY A 170 -2.09 -2.69 -42.89
C GLY A 170 -3.60 -2.71 -42.65
N TYR A 171 -4.00 -2.50 -41.39
CA TYR A 171 -5.40 -2.28 -41.01
C TYR A 171 -5.55 -1.05 -40.14
N THR A 172 -6.77 -0.53 -40.07
CA THR A 172 -7.17 0.62 -39.24
C THR A 172 -7.87 0.11 -37.99
N ALA A 173 -7.51 0.60 -36.81
CA ALA A 173 -8.27 0.33 -35.58
C ALA A 173 -9.04 1.57 -35.15
N ILE A 174 -10.34 1.43 -34.84
CA ILE A 174 -11.19 2.56 -34.43
C ILE A 174 -11.52 2.42 -32.94
N GLY A 175 -11.07 3.40 -32.15
CA GLY A 175 -11.37 3.52 -30.73
C GLY A 175 -12.43 4.60 -30.47
N TYR A 176 -13.48 4.24 -29.74
CA TYR A 176 -14.56 5.15 -29.34
C TYR A 176 -15.08 4.80 -27.93
N ALA A 177 -15.78 5.74 -27.31
CA ALA A 177 -16.56 5.46 -26.10
C ALA A 177 -17.99 5.05 -26.50
N MET A 178 -18.54 3.99 -25.90
CA MET A 178 -19.90 3.52 -26.21
C MET A 178 -20.95 4.64 -26.07
N LYS A 179 -20.86 5.45 -25.01
CA LYS A 179 -21.71 6.63 -24.82
C LYS A 179 -21.66 7.63 -25.99
N SER A 180 -20.51 7.76 -26.65
CA SER A 180 -20.37 8.60 -27.83
C SER A 180 -21.03 7.99 -29.07
N ALA A 181 -20.93 6.67 -29.22
CA ALA A 181 -21.59 5.96 -30.31
C ALA A 181 -23.12 5.97 -30.14
N GLU A 182 -23.61 5.82 -28.91
CA GLU A 182 -25.04 5.95 -28.58
C GLU A 182 -25.59 7.32 -28.99
N HIS A 183 -24.82 8.40 -28.78
CA HIS A 183 -25.21 9.75 -29.17
C HIS A 183 -25.36 9.88 -30.70
N LEU A 184 -24.39 9.37 -31.47
CA LEU A 184 -24.49 9.32 -32.94
C LEU A 184 -25.67 8.47 -33.40
N PHE A 185 -25.87 7.31 -32.78
CA PHE A 185 -26.97 6.43 -33.12
C PHE A 185 -28.32 7.12 -32.90
N ALA A 186 -28.48 7.84 -31.79
CA ALA A 186 -29.69 8.61 -31.48
C ALA A 186 -29.95 9.73 -32.49
N GLU A 187 -28.90 10.42 -32.94
CA GLU A 187 -29.00 11.48 -33.96
C GLU A 187 -29.42 10.95 -35.34
N SER A 188 -29.05 9.71 -35.68
CA SER A 188 -29.44 9.07 -36.95
C SER A 188 -30.94 8.80 -37.08
N GLY A 189 -31.71 8.96 -36.00
CA GLY A 189 -33.15 8.69 -35.97
C GLY A 189 -33.48 7.18 -35.95
N SER A 190 -32.48 6.32 -35.80
CA SER A 190 -32.64 4.87 -35.73
C SER A 190 -33.24 4.43 -34.39
N SER A 191 -34.03 3.36 -34.41
CA SER A 191 -34.65 2.77 -33.22
C SER A 191 -33.90 1.50 -32.82
N LEU A 192 -33.62 1.34 -31.52
CA LEU A 192 -33.15 0.06 -30.98
C LEU A 192 -34.33 -0.91 -30.82
N ASP A 193 -34.05 -2.22 -30.89
CA ASP A 193 -35.02 -3.25 -30.52
C ASP A 193 -35.36 -3.10 -29.01
N PRO A 194 -36.64 -3.24 -28.59
CA PRO A 194 -37.05 -3.01 -27.21
C PRO A 194 -36.38 -4.00 -26.24
N GLN A 195 -35.72 -3.46 -25.22
CA GLN A 195 -35.11 -4.23 -24.11
C GLN A 195 -35.92 -4.12 -22.82
N PRO A 196 -35.80 -5.10 -21.90
CA PRO A 196 -36.31 -4.98 -20.54
C PRO A 196 -35.58 -3.85 -19.77
N GLN A 197 -36.33 -3.24 -18.86
CA GLN A 197 -36.16 -1.92 -18.26
C GLN A 197 -34.96 -1.71 -17.30
N TYR A 198 -33.89 -2.50 -17.39
CA TYR A 198 -32.72 -2.37 -16.52
C TYR A 198 -31.44 -2.06 -17.31
N SER A 199 -30.87 -0.90 -17.00
CA SER A 199 -29.66 -0.30 -17.55
C SER A 199 -28.42 -1.19 -17.45
N SER A 200 -27.75 -1.46 -18.58
CA SER A 200 -26.27 -1.42 -18.80
C SER A 200 -25.77 -2.34 -19.92
N ASN A 201 -26.54 -3.34 -20.37
CA ASN A 201 -26.08 -4.29 -21.38
C ASN A 201 -27.00 -4.32 -22.61
N TYR A 202 -26.67 -3.52 -23.61
CA TYR A 202 -27.22 -3.68 -24.95
C TYR A 202 -26.93 -5.09 -25.47
N SER A 203 -27.91 -5.72 -26.13
CA SER A 203 -27.69 -6.99 -26.82
C SER A 203 -26.56 -6.83 -27.83
N LEU A 204 -25.83 -7.91 -28.15
CA LEU A 204 -24.79 -7.88 -29.17
C LEU A 204 -25.27 -7.26 -30.49
N LYS A 205 -26.51 -7.55 -30.89
CA LYS A 205 -27.14 -6.95 -32.09
C LYS A 205 -27.27 -5.43 -31.96
N ASN A 206 -27.79 -4.94 -30.83
CA ASN A 206 -27.94 -3.51 -30.59
C ASN A 206 -26.57 -2.80 -30.51
N ARG A 207 -25.56 -3.43 -29.88
CA ARG A 207 -24.19 -2.90 -29.85
C ARG A 207 -23.59 -2.77 -31.25
N ARG A 208 -23.79 -3.78 -32.11
CA ARG A 208 -23.34 -3.73 -33.51
C ARG A 208 -24.06 -2.62 -34.31
N LEU A 209 -25.35 -2.40 -34.07
CA LEU A 209 -26.09 -1.28 -34.68
C LEU A 209 -25.53 0.09 -34.23
N ILE A 210 -25.21 0.23 -32.95
CA ILE A 210 -24.59 1.45 -32.41
C ILE A 210 -23.18 1.65 -32.99
N ALA A 211 -22.38 0.59 -33.07
CA ALA A 211 -21.05 0.61 -33.67
C ALA A 211 -21.11 0.94 -35.18
N GLN A 212 -22.17 0.52 -35.88
CA GLN A 212 -22.38 0.85 -37.29
C GLN A 212 -22.44 2.37 -37.50
N SER A 213 -23.13 3.11 -36.63
CA SER A 213 -23.20 4.57 -36.73
C SER A 213 -21.81 5.23 -36.65
N VAL A 214 -20.86 4.65 -35.91
CA VAL A 214 -19.47 5.14 -35.88
C VAL A 214 -18.74 4.84 -37.19
N LEU A 215 -19.01 3.69 -37.81
CA LEU A 215 -18.42 3.31 -39.09
C LEU A 215 -18.95 4.18 -40.24
N ASP A 216 -20.24 4.47 -40.23
CA ASP A 216 -20.89 5.35 -41.21
C ASP A 216 -20.34 6.79 -41.07
N GLU A 217 -20.19 7.28 -39.84
CA GLU A 217 -19.57 8.59 -39.57
C GLU A 217 -18.11 8.65 -40.06
N TYR A 218 -17.35 7.56 -39.87
CA TYR A 218 -16.00 7.44 -40.40
C TYR A 218 -15.98 7.45 -41.93
N ALA A 219 -16.96 6.82 -42.59
CA ALA A 219 -17.08 6.82 -44.06
C ALA A 219 -17.26 8.24 -44.60
N ILE A 220 -18.14 9.03 -43.96
CA ILE A 220 -18.39 10.44 -44.30
C ILE A 220 -17.10 11.24 -44.15
N ALA A 221 -16.44 11.15 -42.99
CA ALA A 221 -15.22 11.92 -42.70
C ALA A 221 -14.06 11.59 -43.65
N ARG A 222 -14.01 10.36 -44.17
CA ARG A 222 -12.94 9.85 -45.05
C ARG A 222 -12.94 10.48 -46.44
N THR A 223 -14.10 10.89 -46.97
CA THR A 223 -14.22 11.45 -48.33
C THR A 223 -13.29 12.63 -48.60
N SER A 224 -12.97 13.39 -47.56
CA SER A 224 -12.01 14.50 -47.61
C SER A 224 -10.56 14.07 -47.87
N SER A 225 -10.20 12.79 -47.70
CA SER A 225 -8.80 12.37 -47.53
C SER A 225 -8.37 11.07 -48.25
N SER A 226 -9.27 10.23 -48.77
CA SER A 226 -8.91 8.96 -49.42
C SER A 226 -9.80 8.62 -50.61
N SER A 227 -9.20 7.98 -51.63
CA SER A 227 -9.93 7.40 -52.76
C SER A 227 -10.76 6.18 -52.35
N ASP A 228 -11.81 5.89 -53.11
CA ASP A 228 -12.57 4.63 -53.08
C ASP A 228 -11.66 3.41 -52.96
N GLY A 229 -12.09 2.42 -52.19
CA GLY A 229 -11.28 1.23 -52.00
C GLY A 229 -11.74 0.30 -50.88
N LEU A 230 -11.04 -0.83 -50.82
CA LEU A 230 -11.19 -1.84 -49.80
C LEU A 230 -10.27 -1.49 -48.62
N GLU A 231 -10.80 -1.46 -47.40
CA GLU A 231 -10.02 -1.32 -46.18
C GLU A 231 -10.32 -2.44 -45.18
N TYR A 232 -9.31 -2.81 -44.40
CA TYR A 232 -9.46 -3.68 -43.23
C TYR A 232 -9.56 -2.82 -41.98
N ILE A 233 -10.65 -2.98 -41.23
CA ILE A 233 -10.95 -2.20 -40.04
C ILE A 233 -11.14 -3.15 -38.85
N TRP A 234 -10.49 -2.82 -37.72
CA TRP A 234 -10.86 -3.36 -36.43
C TRP A 234 -11.77 -2.36 -35.73
N LEU A 235 -13.02 -2.76 -35.49
CA LEU A 235 -14.03 -1.96 -34.82
C LEU A 235 -14.60 -2.77 -33.66
N GLU A 236 -14.75 -2.13 -32.51
CA GLU A 236 -15.36 -2.73 -31.33
C GLU A 236 -16.77 -3.27 -31.66
N ASP A 237 -17.22 -4.30 -30.93
CA ASP A 237 -18.49 -5.03 -31.11
C ASP A 237 -18.64 -5.86 -32.41
N PHE A 238 -18.00 -5.45 -33.51
CA PHE A 238 -17.89 -6.25 -34.72
C PHE A 238 -16.75 -7.25 -34.66
N CYS A 239 -15.60 -6.88 -34.09
CA CYS A 239 -14.41 -7.73 -34.09
C CYS A 239 -14.20 -8.51 -32.77
N LEU A 240 -15.03 -8.26 -31.75
CA LEU A 240 -14.89 -8.89 -30.43
C LEU A 240 -15.47 -10.31 -30.35
N ALA A 241 -16.45 -10.63 -31.21
CA ALA A 241 -17.09 -11.95 -31.26
C ALA A 241 -17.48 -12.29 -32.70
N ASP A 242 -17.49 -13.58 -33.05
CA ASP A 242 -17.93 -14.06 -34.36
C ASP A 242 -19.35 -13.56 -34.67
N GLU A 243 -19.57 -13.13 -35.92
CA GLU A 243 -20.88 -12.72 -36.43
C GLU A 243 -21.94 -13.82 -36.27
N ARG A 244 -21.52 -15.09 -36.34
CA ARG A 244 -22.37 -16.28 -36.33
C ARG A 244 -22.80 -16.72 -34.93
N VAL A 245 -22.18 -16.20 -33.87
CA VAL A 245 -22.53 -16.57 -32.50
C VAL A 245 -23.83 -15.87 -32.13
N THR A 246 -24.89 -16.66 -31.96
CA THR A 246 -26.22 -16.19 -31.57
C THR A 246 -26.47 -16.23 -30.07
N ILE A 247 -25.64 -16.98 -29.33
CA ILE A 247 -25.72 -17.13 -27.88
C ILE A 247 -24.90 -16.01 -27.22
N GLU A 248 -25.57 -15.13 -26.49
CA GLU A 248 -24.95 -13.95 -25.86
C GLU A 248 -23.83 -14.31 -24.87
N ALA A 249 -23.97 -15.43 -24.15
CA ALA A 249 -22.96 -15.89 -23.19
C ALA A 249 -21.64 -16.30 -23.89
N ASP A 250 -21.72 -16.99 -25.03
CA ASP A 250 -20.54 -17.40 -25.78
C ASP A 250 -19.85 -16.19 -26.41
N ALA A 251 -20.64 -15.23 -26.91
CA ALA A 251 -20.12 -13.96 -27.43
C ALA A 251 -19.39 -13.15 -26.36
N GLU A 252 -19.87 -13.18 -25.11
CA GLU A 252 -19.20 -12.50 -24.00
C GLU A 252 -17.86 -13.15 -23.65
N VAL A 253 -17.75 -14.47 -23.69
CA VAL A 253 -16.47 -15.17 -23.48
C VAL A 253 -15.45 -14.80 -24.57
N GLU A 254 -15.87 -14.77 -25.85
CA GLU A 254 -14.98 -14.31 -26.94
C GLU A 254 -14.57 -12.85 -26.77
N ARG A 255 -15.54 -11.99 -26.41
CA ARG A 255 -15.30 -10.56 -26.13
C ARG A 255 -14.25 -10.38 -25.04
N LEU A 256 -14.39 -11.07 -23.92
CA LEU A 256 -13.46 -10.97 -22.80
C LEU A 256 -12.05 -11.42 -23.17
N MET A 257 -11.90 -12.35 -24.12
CA MET A 257 -10.61 -12.78 -24.64
C MET A 257 -10.00 -11.76 -25.59
N GLU A 258 -10.77 -11.22 -26.54
CA GLU A 258 -10.27 -10.20 -27.48
C GLU A 258 -9.95 -8.86 -26.79
N LEU A 259 -10.73 -8.45 -25.77
CA LEU A 259 -10.43 -7.25 -24.97
C LEU A 259 -9.06 -7.35 -24.27
N GLY A 260 -8.60 -8.56 -23.92
CA GLY A 260 -7.27 -8.77 -23.37
C GLY A 260 -6.13 -8.57 -24.39
N LYS A 261 -6.43 -8.55 -25.69
CA LYS A 261 -5.48 -8.34 -26.80
C LYS A 261 -5.42 -6.89 -27.27
N LEU A 262 -6.26 -6.01 -26.74
CA LEU A 262 -6.52 -4.68 -27.30
C LEU A 262 -5.24 -3.86 -27.50
N ALA A 263 -4.32 -3.88 -26.54
CA ALA A 263 -3.03 -3.20 -26.66
C ALA A 263 -2.20 -3.70 -27.86
N ASP A 264 -2.19 -5.00 -28.14
CA ASP A 264 -1.43 -5.59 -29.25
C ASP A 264 -2.12 -5.34 -30.60
N ILE A 265 -3.45 -5.34 -30.62
CA ILE A 265 -4.26 -4.99 -31.79
C ILE A 265 -3.94 -3.55 -32.20
N PHE A 266 -4.08 -2.59 -31.29
CA PHE A 266 -3.83 -1.18 -31.62
C PHE A 266 -2.36 -0.88 -31.90
N ARG A 267 -1.43 -1.59 -31.24
CA ARG A 267 0.01 -1.50 -31.55
C ARG A 267 0.35 -1.95 -32.97
N SER A 268 -0.37 -2.95 -33.48
CA SER A 268 -0.12 -3.53 -34.81
C SER A 268 -0.91 -2.83 -35.92
N ALA A 269 -1.87 -1.96 -35.57
CA ALA A 269 -2.62 -1.17 -36.52
C ALA A 269 -1.71 -0.15 -37.23
N ARG A 270 -1.93 0.04 -38.54
CA ARG A 270 -1.22 1.05 -39.34
C ARG A 270 -1.62 2.47 -38.92
N ARG A 271 -2.89 2.64 -38.55
CA ARG A 271 -3.47 3.90 -38.09
C ARG A 271 -4.57 3.62 -37.08
N VAL A 272 -4.66 4.48 -36.08
CA VAL A 272 -5.68 4.43 -35.03
C VAL A 272 -6.61 5.62 -35.19
N VAL A 273 -7.90 5.37 -35.37
CA VAL A 273 -8.93 6.42 -35.38
C VAL A 273 -9.44 6.58 -33.96
N VAL A 274 -9.55 7.83 -33.50
CA VAL A 274 -10.09 8.15 -32.18
C VAL A 274 -11.33 9.03 -32.35
N PHE A 275 -12.40 8.69 -31.62
CA PHE A 275 -13.68 9.38 -31.76
C PHE A 275 -14.39 9.64 -30.42
N CYS A 276 -15.03 10.81 -30.35
CA CYS A 276 -16.02 11.12 -29.32
C CYS A 276 -17.07 12.09 -29.89
N HIS A 277 -18.27 12.07 -29.29
CA HIS A 277 -19.41 12.89 -29.75
C HIS A 277 -19.30 14.38 -29.38
N VAL A 278 -18.35 14.77 -28.54
CA VAL A 278 -18.20 16.15 -28.07
C VAL A 278 -17.67 17.03 -29.22
N ASN A 279 -18.36 18.13 -29.49
CA ASN A 279 -18.00 19.09 -30.52
C ASN A 279 -16.63 19.71 -30.24
N ASP A 280 -15.84 19.92 -31.29
CA ASP A 280 -14.50 20.53 -31.26
C ASP A 280 -13.54 19.87 -30.25
N CYS A 281 -13.72 18.58 -30.00
CA CYS A 281 -12.86 17.82 -29.10
C CYS A 281 -11.56 17.41 -29.79
N ASP A 282 -10.43 17.71 -29.16
CA ASP A 282 -9.09 17.30 -29.58
C ASP A 282 -8.73 15.87 -29.13
N HIS A 283 -9.59 15.24 -28.34
CA HIS A 283 -9.42 13.92 -27.71
C HIS A 283 -8.23 13.80 -26.76
N THR A 284 -7.50 14.87 -26.49
CA THR A 284 -6.34 14.85 -25.59
C THR A 284 -6.67 15.36 -24.18
N GLY A 285 -7.79 16.07 -24.04
CA GLY A 285 -8.27 16.61 -22.77
C GLY A 285 -9.03 15.61 -21.89
N LEU A 286 -9.10 15.92 -20.60
CA LEU A 286 -9.83 15.16 -19.59
C LEU A 286 -11.35 15.16 -19.73
N ASN A 287 -11.92 16.11 -20.44
CA ASN A 287 -13.37 16.18 -20.62
C ASN A 287 -13.85 15.28 -21.75
N CYS A 288 -12.91 14.68 -22.51
CA CYS A 288 -13.25 13.77 -23.58
C CYS A 288 -13.73 12.43 -23.00
N PRO A 289 -14.95 11.96 -23.34
CA PRO A 289 -15.48 10.68 -22.87
C PRO A 289 -14.59 9.50 -23.27
N TRP A 290 -14.01 9.54 -24.48
CA TRP A 290 -13.05 8.53 -24.92
C TRP A 290 -11.74 8.63 -24.12
N ALA A 291 -11.24 9.83 -23.86
CA ALA A 291 -9.97 10.01 -23.14
C ALA A 291 -10.01 9.57 -21.67
N ASN A 292 -11.18 9.31 -21.08
CA ASN A 292 -11.33 8.77 -19.72
C ASN A 292 -11.65 7.28 -19.65
N ARG A 293 -11.87 6.61 -20.79
CA ARG A 293 -12.21 5.19 -20.80
C ARG A 293 -11.04 4.32 -20.36
N LEU A 294 -11.35 3.17 -19.77
CA LEU A 294 -10.40 2.17 -19.28
C LEU A 294 -9.32 1.77 -20.31
N PHE A 295 -9.73 1.42 -21.53
CA PHE A 295 -8.83 0.85 -22.55
C PHE A 295 -8.07 1.89 -23.38
N THR A 296 -8.33 3.19 -23.19
CA THR A 296 -7.78 4.25 -24.04
C THR A 296 -6.26 4.26 -24.08
N LEU A 297 -5.58 4.00 -22.96
CA LEU A 297 -4.11 3.92 -22.95
C LEU A 297 -3.61 2.79 -23.85
N ALA A 298 -4.29 1.64 -23.85
CA ALA A 298 -3.95 0.51 -24.70
C ALA A 298 -4.07 0.85 -26.20
N GLU A 299 -4.98 1.76 -26.54
CA GLU A 299 -5.20 2.18 -27.93
C GLU A 299 -4.11 3.10 -28.48
N ILE A 300 -3.55 3.97 -27.65
CA ILE A 300 -2.67 5.06 -28.13
C ILE A 300 -1.21 4.94 -27.73
N MET A 301 -0.88 4.13 -26.71
CA MET A 301 0.47 4.03 -26.14
C MET A 301 1.53 3.77 -27.21
N HIS A 302 1.22 2.88 -28.16
CA HIS A 302 2.15 2.47 -29.22
C HIS A 302 1.67 2.84 -30.63
N ALA A 303 0.58 3.59 -30.75
CA ALA A 303 0.07 4.03 -32.04
C ALA A 303 1.11 4.86 -32.77
N GLN A 304 1.42 4.50 -34.02
CA GLN A 304 2.35 5.25 -34.86
C GLN A 304 1.69 6.51 -35.46
N ARG A 305 0.42 6.39 -35.86
CA ARG A 305 -0.36 7.44 -36.50
C ARG A 305 -1.78 7.43 -35.97
N ILE A 306 -2.27 8.62 -35.60
CA ILE A 306 -3.62 8.81 -35.07
C ILE A 306 -4.41 9.67 -36.06
N LEU A 307 -5.64 9.23 -36.32
CA LEU A 307 -6.64 9.97 -37.07
C LEU A 307 -7.68 10.46 -36.06
N GLN A 308 -7.64 11.76 -35.75
CA GLN A 308 -8.64 12.40 -34.89
C GLN A 308 -9.90 12.66 -35.72
N MET A 309 -11.00 12.04 -35.30
CA MET A 309 -12.31 12.30 -35.87
C MET A 309 -13.00 13.33 -34.98
N THR A 310 -13.09 14.58 -35.46
CA THR A 310 -13.60 15.72 -34.70
C THR A 310 -14.88 16.24 -35.34
N ARG A 311 -15.93 16.37 -34.54
CA ARG A 311 -17.20 16.94 -34.96
C ARG A 311 -17.13 18.46 -34.87
N VAL A 312 -17.43 19.13 -35.97
CA VAL A 312 -17.49 20.59 -36.10
C VAL A 312 -18.92 20.97 -36.40
N THR A 313 -19.40 22.06 -35.80
CA THR A 313 -20.74 22.58 -36.12
C THR A 313 -20.61 23.54 -37.31
N ASP A 314 -21.30 23.24 -38.39
CA ASP A 314 -21.36 24.11 -39.58
C ASP A 314 -22.28 25.32 -39.35
N GLU A 315 -22.19 26.34 -40.20
CA GLU A 315 -22.99 27.57 -40.15
C GLU A 315 -24.51 27.30 -40.19
N HIS A 316 -24.93 26.16 -40.74
CA HIS A 316 -26.32 25.71 -40.80
C HIS A 316 -26.78 24.90 -39.57
N ASN A 317 -25.96 24.84 -38.52
CA ASN A 317 -26.20 24.04 -37.31
C ASN A 317 -26.29 22.52 -37.59
N SER A 318 -25.75 22.08 -38.74
CA SER A 318 -25.47 20.67 -39.05
C SER A 318 -24.09 20.29 -38.53
N PHE A 319 -23.94 19.06 -38.07
CA PHE A 319 -22.62 18.55 -37.69
C PHE A 319 -21.90 18.04 -38.92
N ASP A 320 -20.69 18.54 -39.15
CA ASP A 320 -19.74 17.96 -40.10
C ASP A 320 -18.61 17.29 -39.31
N THR A 321 -18.04 16.23 -39.84
CA THR A 321 -16.98 15.47 -39.16
C THR A 321 -15.71 15.50 -39.98
N VAL A 322 -14.68 16.08 -39.38
CA VAL A 322 -13.38 16.29 -40.01
C VAL A 322 -12.39 15.26 -39.50
N LEU A 323 -11.63 14.67 -40.43
CA LEU A 323 -10.57 13.72 -40.12
C LEU A 323 -9.20 14.40 -40.16
N THR A 324 -8.60 14.60 -38.98
CA THR A 324 -7.26 15.21 -38.87
C THR A 324 -6.21 14.16 -38.57
N SER A 325 -5.15 14.11 -39.37
CA SER A 325 -4.08 13.12 -39.17
C SER A 325 -2.89 13.70 -38.42
N ILE A 326 -2.50 13.06 -37.32
CA ILE A 326 -1.41 13.48 -36.44
C ILE A 326 -0.47 12.29 -36.18
N ALA A 327 0.83 12.55 -36.04
CA ALA A 327 1.77 11.52 -35.62
C ALA A 327 1.47 11.09 -34.18
N GLY A 328 1.56 9.80 -33.88
CA GLY A 328 1.22 9.30 -32.53
C GLY A 328 2.06 9.94 -31.42
N GLN A 329 3.31 10.29 -31.71
CA GLN A 329 4.19 11.00 -30.78
C GLN A 329 3.68 12.42 -30.45
N ASP A 330 3.21 13.15 -31.45
CA ASP A 330 2.70 14.52 -31.27
C ASP A 330 1.39 14.50 -30.48
N PHE A 331 0.51 13.54 -30.79
CA PHE A 331 -0.73 13.33 -30.04
C PHE A 331 -0.46 13.03 -28.56
N ARG A 332 0.48 12.13 -28.26
CA ARG A 332 0.88 11.83 -26.88
C ARG A 332 1.53 13.03 -26.19
N THR A 333 2.27 13.87 -26.93
CA THR A 333 2.85 15.12 -26.40
C THR A 333 1.78 16.16 -26.07
N ALA A 334 0.73 16.28 -26.89
CA ALA A 334 -0.42 17.13 -26.62
C ALA A 334 -1.19 16.65 -25.38
N MET A 335 -1.44 15.33 -25.28
CA MET A 335 -2.05 14.72 -24.10
C MET A 335 -1.20 14.92 -22.84
N MET A 336 0.13 14.78 -22.94
CA MET A 336 1.06 15.09 -21.85
C MET A 336 0.96 16.54 -21.40
N SER A 337 0.89 17.50 -22.33
CA SER A 337 0.73 18.92 -22.01
C SER A 337 -0.59 19.20 -21.29
N ASN A 338 -1.68 18.58 -21.73
CA ASN A 338 -2.99 18.74 -21.10
C ASN A 338 -3.05 18.06 -19.72
N ALA A 339 -2.40 16.91 -19.55
CA ALA A 339 -2.23 16.27 -18.24
C ALA A 339 -1.46 17.18 -17.26
N ALA A 340 -0.39 17.84 -17.71
CA ALA A 340 0.36 18.79 -16.90
C ALA A 340 -0.50 20.00 -16.48
N LYS A 341 -1.28 20.58 -17.40
CA LYS A 341 -2.22 21.68 -17.09
C LYS A 341 -3.27 21.26 -16.06
N ALA A 342 -3.74 20.02 -16.15
CA ALA A 342 -4.70 19.43 -15.22
C ALA A 342 -4.07 18.88 -13.92
N LYS A 343 -2.75 19.03 -13.73
CA LYS A 343 -1.98 18.47 -12.59
C LYS A 343 -2.12 16.95 -12.42
N MET A 344 -2.30 16.23 -13.53
CA MET A 344 -2.35 14.77 -13.53
C MET A 344 -0.96 14.19 -13.79
N TRP A 345 -0.21 14.03 -12.71
CA TRP A 345 1.17 13.57 -12.78
C TRP A 345 1.30 12.12 -13.26
N ASP A 346 0.32 11.26 -12.98
CA ASP A 346 0.35 9.87 -13.44
C ASP A 346 0.21 9.77 -14.96
N LEU A 347 -0.83 10.37 -15.55
CA LEU A 347 -0.99 10.40 -17.01
C LEU A 347 0.20 11.09 -17.68
N TYR A 348 0.73 12.17 -17.09
CA TYR A 348 1.94 12.83 -17.57
C TYR A 348 3.12 11.86 -17.62
N ASN A 349 3.38 11.09 -16.56
CA ASN A 349 4.46 10.11 -16.51
C ASN A 349 4.27 8.98 -17.53
N VAL A 350 3.03 8.51 -17.74
CA VAL A 350 2.73 7.50 -18.76
C VAL A 350 3.02 8.04 -20.17
N MET A 351 2.58 9.27 -20.47
CA MET A 351 2.82 9.90 -21.77
C MET A 351 4.32 10.21 -21.99
N GLN A 352 5.03 10.63 -20.95
CA GLN A 352 6.47 10.85 -21.02
C GLN A 352 7.23 9.54 -21.23
N HIS A 353 6.85 8.44 -20.55
CA HIS A 353 7.48 7.14 -20.75
C HIS A 353 7.22 6.58 -22.17
N SER A 354 6.00 6.74 -22.69
CA SER A 354 5.65 6.28 -24.04
C SER A 354 6.32 7.09 -25.16
N THR A 355 6.66 8.36 -24.93
CA THR A 355 7.39 9.20 -25.88
C THR A 355 8.92 9.06 -25.74
N ASN A 356 9.42 8.88 -24.51
CA ASN A 356 10.82 8.67 -24.20
C ASN A 356 10.99 7.69 -23.04
N SER A 357 11.11 6.40 -23.38
CA SER A 357 11.21 5.31 -22.41
C SER A 357 12.48 5.36 -21.54
N GLY A 358 13.50 6.13 -21.94
CA GLY A 358 14.71 6.36 -21.14
C GLY A 358 14.55 7.45 -20.07
N GLY A 359 13.53 8.30 -20.17
CA GLY A 359 13.31 9.43 -19.26
C GLY A 359 12.66 9.05 -17.92
N ILE A 360 11.90 7.95 -17.89
CA ILE A 360 11.18 7.47 -16.70
C ILE A 360 11.45 5.97 -16.53
N PRO A 361 11.93 5.53 -15.34
CA PRO A 361 12.18 4.12 -15.08
C PRO A 361 10.86 3.33 -15.08
N TRP A 362 10.94 2.05 -15.49
CA TRP A 362 9.78 1.16 -15.51
C TRP A 362 9.02 1.10 -14.19
N GLN A 363 9.70 1.18 -13.05
CA GLN A 363 9.05 1.20 -11.75
C GLN A 363 8.03 2.35 -11.61
N THR A 364 8.40 3.57 -12.04
CA THR A 364 7.52 4.74 -12.02
C THR A 364 6.46 4.66 -13.12
N ALA A 365 6.82 4.18 -14.31
CA ALA A 365 5.87 4.03 -15.41
C ALA A 365 4.76 3.01 -15.08
N ILE A 366 5.11 1.84 -14.53
CA ILE A 366 4.15 0.82 -14.09
C ILE A 366 3.29 1.37 -12.96
N HIS A 367 3.88 2.08 -11.99
CA HIS A 367 3.11 2.72 -10.92
C HIS A 367 2.02 3.65 -11.48
N SER A 368 2.41 4.61 -12.32
CA SER A 368 1.49 5.59 -12.90
C SER A 368 0.49 4.97 -13.88
N LEU A 369 0.86 3.91 -14.62
CA LEU A 369 -0.07 3.13 -15.44
C LEU A 369 -1.17 2.49 -14.60
N VAL A 370 -0.81 1.82 -13.50
CA VAL A 370 -1.77 1.17 -12.61
C VAL A 370 -2.70 2.22 -11.97
N LEU A 371 -2.17 3.35 -11.52
CA LEU A 371 -2.97 4.41 -10.92
C LEU A 371 -3.93 5.08 -11.93
N ASP A 372 -3.47 5.41 -13.13
CA ASP A 372 -4.33 6.04 -14.14
C ASP A 372 -5.42 5.07 -14.64
N ILE A 373 -5.12 3.77 -14.76
CA ILE A 373 -6.12 2.76 -15.13
C ILE A 373 -7.18 2.57 -14.04
N LEU A 374 -6.78 2.53 -12.76
CA LEU A 374 -7.74 2.48 -11.65
C LEU A 374 -8.60 3.75 -11.57
N ARG A 375 -8.04 4.93 -11.88
CA ARG A 375 -8.80 6.18 -11.98
C ARG A 375 -9.84 6.13 -13.11
N ARG A 376 -9.46 5.59 -14.28
CA ARG A 376 -10.35 5.46 -15.45
C ARG A 376 -11.50 4.49 -15.19
N GLU A 377 -11.22 3.39 -14.49
CA GLU A 377 -12.25 2.45 -14.06
C GLU A 377 -13.32 3.14 -13.18
N GLU A 378 -12.90 4.00 -12.25
CA GLU A 378 -13.82 4.79 -11.42
C GLU A 378 -14.64 5.79 -12.26
N ALA A 379 -14.05 6.41 -13.28
CA ALA A 379 -14.73 7.36 -14.14
C ALA A 379 -15.79 6.72 -15.06
N ASP A 380 -15.56 5.47 -15.49
CA ASP A 380 -16.48 4.77 -16.39
C ASP A 380 -17.79 4.36 -15.69
N ASN A 381 -17.88 4.39 -14.35
CA ASN A 381 -19.07 4.03 -13.52
C ASN A 381 -19.63 2.61 -13.77
N VAL A 382 -19.02 1.83 -14.67
CA VAL A 382 -19.40 0.47 -15.01
C VAL A 382 -18.51 -0.47 -14.21
N THR A 383 -19.09 -1.56 -13.69
CA THR A 383 -18.46 -2.64 -12.90
C THR A 383 -17.41 -3.44 -13.70
N SER A 384 -16.44 -2.75 -14.31
CA SER A 384 -15.38 -3.30 -15.16
C SER A 384 -14.10 -3.57 -14.38
N HIS A 385 -14.17 -3.62 -13.04
CA HIS A 385 -13.04 -3.95 -12.17
C HIS A 385 -12.31 -5.22 -12.64
N ASN A 386 -13.07 -6.19 -13.15
CA ASN A 386 -12.54 -7.44 -13.69
C ASN A 386 -11.71 -7.32 -14.98
N LEU A 387 -11.74 -6.16 -15.67
CA LEU A 387 -11.01 -5.91 -16.91
C LEU A 387 -9.71 -5.12 -16.69
N VAL A 388 -9.46 -4.58 -15.49
CA VAL A 388 -8.27 -3.77 -15.18
C VAL A 388 -6.97 -4.47 -15.55
N ALA A 389 -6.84 -5.74 -15.16
CA ALA A 389 -5.66 -6.54 -15.46
C ALA A 389 -5.50 -6.78 -16.97
N LYS A 390 -6.61 -7.05 -17.68
CA LYS A 390 -6.60 -7.25 -19.13
C LYS A 390 -6.19 -5.98 -19.88
N ALA A 391 -6.66 -4.82 -19.44
CA ALA A 391 -6.25 -3.52 -19.99
C ALA A 391 -4.75 -3.24 -19.78
N LEU A 392 -4.20 -3.68 -18.64
CA LEU A 392 -2.77 -3.53 -18.32
C LEU A 392 -1.87 -4.53 -19.05
N ASN A 393 -2.34 -5.75 -19.33
CA ASN A 393 -1.50 -6.88 -19.71
C ASN A 393 -0.55 -6.57 -20.88
N GLY A 394 -1.04 -5.96 -21.95
CA GLY A 394 -0.21 -5.63 -23.13
C GLY A 394 0.67 -4.38 -22.97
N LEU A 395 0.51 -3.62 -21.89
CA LEU A 395 1.27 -2.39 -21.58
C LEU A 395 2.47 -2.63 -20.67
N LEU A 396 2.52 -3.77 -19.98
CA LEU A 396 3.58 -4.13 -19.06
C LEU A 396 4.73 -4.88 -19.76
N PRO A 397 5.97 -4.81 -19.22
CA PRO A 397 7.12 -5.54 -19.77
C PRO A 397 6.92 -7.06 -19.80
N ARG A 398 6.34 -7.64 -18.75
CA ARG A 398 6.01 -9.06 -18.66
C ARG A 398 4.51 -9.25 -18.67
N ARG A 399 4.07 -10.17 -19.53
CA ARG A 399 2.67 -10.38 -19.88
C ARG A 399 2.20 -11.74 -19.37
N ALA A 400 0.98 -11.78 -18.82
CA ALA A 400 0.28 -13.02 -18.53
C ALA A 400 -0.32 -13.61 -19.81
N GLN A 401 -0.51 -14.93 -19.84
CA GLN A 401 -1.40 -15.52 -20.82
C GLN A 401 -2.83 -15.08 -20.53
N LEU A 402 -3.62 -14.85 -21.58
CA LEU A 402 -5.00 -14.40 -21.42
C LEU A 402 -5.89 -15.42 -20.70
N ALA A 403 -5.55 -16.70 -20.79
CA ALA A 403 -6.24 -17.76 -20.07
C ALA A 403 -6.08 -17.66 -18.55
N ASP A 404 -4.98 -17.06 -18.07
CA ASP A 404 -4.70 -16.87 -16.64
C ASP A 404 -5.39 -15.62 -16.07
N LEU A 405 -5.84 -14.71 -16.94
CA LEU A 405 -6.62 -13.51 -16.58
C LEU A 405 -8.11 -13.82 -16.71
N HIS A 406 -8.66 -14.48 -15.69
CA HIS A 406 -10.02 -15.02 -15.73
C HIS A 406 -11.11 -13.94 -15.81
N GLY A 407 -10.86 -12.72 -15.32
CA GLY A 407 -11.86 -11.65 -15.31
C GLY A 407 -13.04 -11.92 -14.36
N VAL A 408 -12.81 -12.72 -13.31
CA VAL A 408 -13.79 -12.97 -12.24
C VAL A 408 -13.49 -12.08 -11.02
N ASN A 409 -12.21 -11.96 -10.67
CA ASN A 409 -11.75 -11.09 -9.58
C ASN A 409 -10.59 -10.22 -10.10
N GLY A 410 -10.90 -8.95 -10.41
CA GLY A 410 -9.94 -7.99 -10.96
C GLY A 410 -8.71 -7.77 -10.08
N TRP A 411 -8.86 -7.83 -8.75
CA TRP A 411 -7.74 -7.73 -7.81
C TRP A 411 -6.83 -8.95 -7.88
N ALA A 412 -7.39 -10.15 -8.09
CA ALA A 412 -6.61 -11.37 -8.25
C ALA A 412 -5.77 -11.31 -9.53
N ASP A 413 -6.39 -10.94 -10.64
CA ASP A 413 -5.73 -10.82 -11.94
C ASP A 413 -4.66 -9.71 -11.91
N LEU A 414 -4.93 -8.59 -11.23
CA LEU A 414 -3.95 -7.53 -11.01
C LEU A 414 -2.76 -8.03 -10.17
N SER A 415 -3.02 -8.75 -9.08
CA SER A 415 -1.95 -9.29 -8.22
C SER A 415 -1.03 -10.24 -8.98
N LEU A 416 -1.58 -11.05 -9.89
CA LEU A 416 -0.82 -11.94 -10.76
C LEU A 416 0.11 -11.14 -11.69
N LEU A 417 -0.42 -10.09 -12.34
CA LEU A 417 0.39 -9.21 -13.20
C LEU A 417 1.50 -8.49 -12.43
N LEU A 418 1.24 -8.08 -11.18
CA LEU A 418 2.23 -7.45 -10.33
C LEU A 418 3.33 -8.44 -9.93
N GLU A 419 2.99 -9.70 -9.62
CA GLU A 419 4.02 -10.73 -9.36
C GLU A 419 4.87 -11.01 -10.60
N LEU A 420 4.25 -11.10 -11.79
CA LEU A 420 4.96 -11.31 -13.05
C LEU A 420 6.03 -10.23 -13.24
N ASN A 421 5.69 -8.99 -12.88
CA ASN A 421 6.52 -7.80 -13.05
C ASN A 421 7.34 -7.44 -11.80
N GLN A 422 7.51 -8.33 -10.81
CA GLN A 422 8.28 -8.04 -9.58
C GLN A 422 9.75 -7.61 -9.83
N GLY A 423 10.32 -7.99 -10.98
CA GLY A 423 11.67 -7.54 -11.39
C GLY A 423 11.73 -6.09 -11.90
N PHE A 424 10.59 -5.50 -12.25
CA PHE A 424 10.45 -4.13 -12.75
C PHE A 424 9.66 -3.22 -11.81
N TYR A 425 8.86 -3.80 -10.91
CA TYR A 425 7.94 -3.07 -10.06
C TYR A 425 7.92 -3.62 -8.64
N ASN A 426 7.97 -2.72 -7.66
CA ASN A 426 7.84 -3.04 -6.25
C ASN A 426 6.41 -2.74 -5.79
N SER A 427 5.68 -3.77 -5.36
CA SER A 427 4.26 -3.62 -4.98
C SER A 427 4.05 -2.80 -3.70
N ALA A 428 5.12 -2.50 -2.96
CA ALA A 428 5.09 -1.55 -1.85
C ALA A 428 4.64 -0.15 -2.30
N ALA A 429 4.94 0.24 -3.55
CA ALA A 429 4.49 1.52 -4.11
C ALA A 429 2.96 1.59 -4.18
N LEU A 430 2.32 0.53 -4.69
CA LEU A 430 0.87 0.45 -4.74
C LEU A 430 0.27 0.38 -3.33
N ALA A 431 0.84 -0.48 -2.47
CA ALA A 431 0.38 -0.63 -1.10
C ALA A 431 0.45 0.69 -0.29
N ALA A 432 1.43 1.55 -0.58
CA ALA A 432 1.58 2.85 0.05
C ALA A 432 0.46 3.84 -0.30
N VAL A 433 -0.16 3.71 -1.47
CA VAL A 433 -1.23 4.62 -1.91
C VAL A 433 -2.62 4.02 -1.83
N CYS A 434 -2.76 2.71 -1.57
CA CYS A 434 -4.06 2.05 -1.43
C CYS A 434 -4.74 2.36 -0.08
N LYS A 435 -5.99 2.84 -0.12
CA LYS A 435 -6.89 2.97 1.03
C LYS A 435 -7.24 1.61 1.65
N LEU A 436 -8.04 1.64 2.72
CA LEU A 436 -8.69 0.43 3.23
C LEU A 436 -9.56 -0.20 2.12
N PRO A 437 -9.57 -1.54 2.01
CA PRO A 437 -10.40 -2.24 1.04
C PRO A 437 -11.88 -2.08 1.36
N ASP A 438 -12.72 -2.20 0.33
CA ASP A 438 -14.17 -2.30 0.48
C ASP A 438 -14.54 -3.55 1.29
N ALA A 439 -15.64 -3.49 2.05
CA ALA A 439 -16.04 -4.56 2.96
C ALA A 439 -16.32 -5.91 2.27
N GLU A 440 -16.60 -5.88 0.97
CA GLU A 440 -16.91 -7.05 0.13
C GLU A 440 -15.65 -7.80 -0.32
N VAL A 441 -14.48 -7.15 -0.28
CA VAL A 441 -13.20 -7.74 -0.69
C VAL A 441 -12.63 -8.56 0.46
N ASN A 442 -12.78 -9.88 0.38
CA ASN A 442 -12.26 -10.81 1.39
C ASN A 442 -10.81 -11.23 1.13
N ASP A 443 -10.46 -11.47 -0.13
CA ASP A 443 -9.13 -11.85 -0.59
C ASP A 443 -8.43 -10.62 -1.18
N TYR A 444 -7.11 -10.46 -0.98
CA TYR A 444 -6.33 -9.29 -1.40
C TYR A 444 -6.63 -7.96 -0.66
N ARG A 445 -7.06 -8.02 0.61
CA ARG A 445 -7.37 -6.81 1.43
C ARG A 445 -6.26 -5.78 1.61
N TRP A 446 -5.03 -6.09 1.20
CA TRP A 446 -3.96 -5.10 1.17
C TRP A 446 -4.16 -4.07 0.03
N LEU A 447 -4.86 -4.48 -1.05
CA LEU A 447 -5.31 -3.65 -2.16
C LEU A 447 -6.65 -2.97 -1.80
N GLY A 448 -6.72 -1.68 -2.05
CA GLY A 448 -7.93 -0.88 -1.95
C GLY A 448 -7.85 0.28 -2.94
N LYS A 449 -8.88 1.11 -3.00
CA LYS A 449 -8.90 2.26 -3.93
C LYS A 449 -7.65 3.13 -3.73
N PRO A 450 -6.89 3.45 -4.79
CA PRO A 450 -5.71 4.27 -4.67
C PRO A 450 -6.07 5.71 -4.29
N ILE A 451 -5.17 6.37 -3.58
CA ILE A 451 -5.20 7.81 -3.37
C ILE A 451 -4.53 8.47 -4.54
N LEU A 452 -5.27 9.38 -5.19
CA LEU A 452 -4.70 10.22 -6.24
C LEU A 452 -3.58 11.11 -5.65
N PRO A 453 -2.42 11.19 -6.30
CA PRO A 453 -1.31 11.98 -5.80
C PRO A 453 -1.71 13.46 -5.69
N LYS A 454 -1.41 14.05 -4.53
CA LYS A 454 -1.47 15.50 -4.30
C LYS A 454 -0.05 16.06 -4.29
N GLU A 455 0.08 17.37 -4.44
CA GLU A 455 1.37 18.05 -4.30
C GLU A 455 2.05 17.69 -2.95
N GLY A 456 3.28 17.21 -3.00
CA GLY A 456 4.06 16.68 -1.87
C GLY A 456 3.95 15.16 -1.64
N THR A 457 3.04 14.46 -2.31
CA THR A 457 2.88 12.99 -2.23
C THR A 457 3.05 12.29 -3.57
N GLU A 458 3.35 13.01 -4.64
CA GLU A 458 3.54 12.47 -5.99
C GLU A 458 4.77 11.56 -6.13
N ARG A 459 5.81 11.81 -5.33
CA ARG A 459 7.05 11.04 -5.37
C ARG A 459 7.21 10.21 -4.10
N LEU A 460 7.11 8.91 -4.27
CA LEU A 460 7.33 7.91 -3.22
C LEU A 460 8.75 7.37 -3.33
N ASP A 461 9.51 7.47 -2.24
CA ASP A 461 10.78 6.77 -2.06
C ASP A 461 10.53 5.53 -1.20
N LEU A 462 10.66 4.35 -1.80
CA LEU A 462 10.26 3.10 -1.16
C LEU A 462 11.30 2.65 -0.13
N LEU A 463 10.85 2.38 1.09
CA LEU A 463 11.69 1.94 2.20
C LEU A 463 11.64 0.43 2.42
N VAL A 464 10.77 -0.27 1.68
CA VAL A 464 10.57 -1.72 1.77
C VAL A 464 10.32 -2.32 0.38
N THR A 465 10.71 -3.58 0.21
CA THR A 465 10.32 -4.39 -0.96
C THR A 465 9.11 -5.23 -0.62
N ALA A 466 8.09 -5.19 -1.46
CA ALA A 466 6.90 -6.01 -1.28
C ALA A 466 6.46 -6.70 -2.57
N ASN A 467 6.12 -7.98 -2.47
CA ASN A 467 5.66 -8.80 -3.57
C ASN A 467 4.37 -9.54 -3.18
N PRO A 468 3.36 -9.59 -4.06
CA PRO A 468 2.23 -10.50 -3.88
C PRO A 468 2.74 -11.94 -3.95
N VAL A 469 2.27 -12.79 -3.04
CA VAL A 469 2.61 -14.22 -2.98
C VAL A 469 1.41 -15.00 -2.46
N ARG A 470 1.48 -16.34 -2.49
CA ARG A 470 0.52 -17.22 -1.83
C ARG A 470 1.14 -17.84 -0.58
N PHE A 471 0.42 -17.73 0.52
CA PHE A 471 0.76 -18.38 1.78
C PHE A 471 -0.04 -19.68 1.88
N ARG A 472 0.63 -20.81 2.08
CA ARG A 472 -0.05 -22.11 2.23
C ARG A 472 -0.50 -22.29 3.67
N ASP A 473 -1.80 -22.43 3.87
CA ASP A 473 -2.38 -22.80 5.16
C ASP A 473 -2.25 -24.32 5.33
N GLU A 474 -1.35 -24.77 6.20
CA GLU A 474 -1.16 -26.18 6.53
C GLU A 474 -2.41 -26.82 7.14
N SER A 475 -3.26 -26.05 7.82
CA SER A 475 -4.44 -26.57 8.53
C SER A 475 -5.61 -26.89 7.60
N ASN A 476 -5.82 -26.07 6.57
CA ASN A 476 -6.91 -26.22 5.60
C ASN A 476 -6.42 -26.68 4.21
N ASN A 477 -5.11 -26.88 4.05
CA ASN A 477 -4.45 -27.12 2.76
C ASN A 477 -4.87 -26.12 1.66
N SER A 478 -5.25 -24.90 2.06
CA SER A 478 -5.68 -23.83 1.16
C SER A 478 -4.55 -22.82 0.99
N SER A 479 -4.49 -22.16 -0.17
CA SER A 479 -3.54 -21.07 -0.40
C SER A 479 -4.25 -19.74 -0.23
N ILE A 480 -3.69 -18.86 0.59
CA ILE A 480 -4.24 -17.53 0.88
C ILE A 480 -3.35 -16.49 0.19
N PRO A 481 -3.91 -15.58 -0.62
CA PRO A 481 -3.12 -14.51 -1.20
C PRO A 481 -2.70 -13.50 -0.13
N VAL A 482 -1.40 -13.19 -0.10
CA VAL A 482 -0.81 -12.24 0.85
C VAL A 482 0.18 -11.31 0.13
N LEU A 483 0.40 -10.14 0.70
CA LEU A 483 1.52 -9.28 0.36
C LEU A 483 2.68 -9.59 1.32
N SER A 484 3.81 -10.03 0.78
CA SER A 484 5.03 -10.27 1.55
C SER A 484 5.92 -9.03 1.51
N PHE A 485 6.22 -8.47 2.67
CA PHE A 485 7.22 -7.42 2.86
C PHE A 485 8.55 -8.05 3.25
N THR A 486 9.62 -7.73 2.53
CA THR A 486 10.99 -8.20 2.81
C THR A 486 11.79 -7.09 3.51
N GLY A 487 12.36 -7.43 4.67
CA GLY A 487 13.14 -6.50 5.50
C GLY A 487 12.39 -5.22 5.95
N PRO A 488 11.10 -5.27 6.32
CA PRO A 488 10.36 -4.09 6.75
C PRO A 488 10.94 -3.49 8.04
N GLN A 489 10.70 -2.19 8.22
CA GLN A 489 10.84 -1.52 9.50
C GLN A 489 9.46 -1.41 10.17
N ILE A 490 9.33 -1.90 11.40
CA ILE A 490 8.09 -1.88 12.16
C ILE A 490 8.22 -0.96 13.37
N ILE A 491 7.15 -0.22 13.62
CA ILE A 491 6.95 0.57 14.82
C ILE A 491 5.82 -0.09 15.62
N ASP A 492 6.08 -0.43 16.88
CA ASP A 492 5.06 -1.02 17.76
C ASP A 492 4.01 0.03 18.13
N VAL A 493 2.74 -0.36 18.09
CA VAL A 493 1.61 0.50 18.47
C VAL A 493 0.85 -0.14 19.61
N ASP A 494 0.78 0.57 20.74
CA ASP A 494 -0.02 0.18 21.87
C ASP A 494 -1.45 0.74 21.75
N HIS A 495 -2.43 0.03 22.30
CA HIS A 495 -3.83 0.49 22.36
C HIS A 495 -4.21 1.03 23.75
N MET A 496 -3.26 1.07 24.67
CA MET A 496 -3.43 1.63 26.00
C MET A 496 -2.16 2.38 26.39
N LEU A 497 -2.32 3.47 27.13
CA LEU A 497 -1.20 4.18 27.73
C LEU A 497 -0.56 3.30 28.82
N GLN A 498 0.74 3.41 29.05
CA GLN A 498 1.42 2.67 30.12
C GLN A 498 2.09 3.66 31.08
N ARG A 499 1.96 3.45 32.41
CA ARG A 499 2.66 4.28 33.38
C ARG A 499 4.16 4.00 33.39
N ASP A 500 4.94 5.09 33.46
CA ASP A 500 6.40 5.01 33.48
C ASP A 500 6.90 4.64 34.89
N SER A 501 7.23 3.36 35.09
CA SER A 501 7.82 2.91 36.35
C SER A 501 9.24 3.44 36.62
N GLY A 502 9.90 4.02 35.61
CA GLY A 502 11.21 4.65 35.68
C GLY A 502 11.15 6.17 35.66
N ALA A 503 9.97 6.78 35.86
CA ALA A 503 9.76 8.20 35.63
C ALA A 503 10.73 9.12 36.39
N LEU A 504 11.12 8.75 37.62
CA LEU A 504 12.09 9.53 38.42
C LEU A 504 13.44 9.68 37.70
N GLU A 505 13.88 8.64 36.98
CA GLU A 505 15.19 8.60 36.33
C GLU A 505 15.15 8.97 34.84
N ARG A 506 14.01 8.74 34.16
CA ARG A 506 13.88 8.94 32.71
C ARG A 506 13.38 10.33 32.33
N GLN A 507 12.59 10.98 33.19
CA GLN A 507 11.94 12.23 32.84
C GLN A 507 12.84 13.43 33.12
N PRO A 508 13.07 14.33 32.14
CA PRO A 508 13.95 15.48 32.31
C PRO A 508 13.43 16.42 33.41
N GLU A 509 12.11 16.49 33.62
CA GLU A 509 11.53 17.34 34.66
C GLU A 509 11.88 16.87 36.08
N MET A 510 12.26 15.60 36.24
CA MET A 510 12.57 14.96 37.53
C MET A 510 14.07 14.83 37.81
N GLU A 511 14.95 15.22 36.88
CA GLU A 511 16.41 15.07 37.00
C GLU A 511 16.97 15.64 38.30
N ALA A 512 16.60 16.87 38.66
CA ALA A 512 17.06 17.49 39.90
C ALA A 512 16.58 16.73 41.15
N LEU A 513 15.32 16.27 41.15
CA LEU A 513 14.78 15.49 42.26
C LEU A 513 15.47 14.13 42.38
N CYS A 514 15.71 13.46 41.25
CA CYS A 514 16.46 12.21 41.19
C CYS A 514 17.89 12.39 41.72
N PHE A 515 18.58 13.45 41.28
CA PHE A 515 19.94 13.75 41.73
C PHE A 515 20.00 13.94 43.25
N TRP A 516 19.14 14.79 43.81
CA TRP A 516 19.12 15.04 45.27
C TRP A 516 18.64 13.84 46.07
N ALA A 517 17.68 13.06 45.56
CA ALA A 517 17.25 11.81 46.17
C ALA A 517 18.38 10.78 46.20
N LEU A 518 19.17 10.69 45.12
CA LEU A 518 20.32 9.80 45.02
C LEU A 518 21.44 10.24 45.99
N VAL A 519 21.74 11.54 46.06
CA VAL A 519 22.73 12.09 47.01
C VAL A 519 22.31 11.81 48.45
N GLY A 520 21.05 12.09 48.80
CA GLY A 520 20.49 11.82 50.12
C GLY A 520 20.56 10.34 50.48
N TRP A 521 20.20 9.46 49.53
CA TRP A 521 20.35 8.02 49.70
C TRP A 521 21.81 7.61 49.92
N CYS A 522 22.76 8.07 49.09
CA CYS A 522 24.19 7.76 49.25
C CYS A 522 24.72 8.17 50.62
N LEU A 523 24.36 9.35 51.12
CA LEU A 523 24.76 9.83 52.44
C LEU A 523 24.19 8.94 53.56
N CYS A 524 22.91 8.58 53.48
CA CYS A 524 22.27 7.68 54.44
C CYS A 524 22.86 6.27 54.38
N THR A 525 23.19 5.76 53.19
CA THR A 525 23.84 4.46 53.03
C THR A 525 25.25 4.47 53.60
N PHE A 526 26.02 5.52 53.34
CA PHE A 526 27.36 5.69 53.91
C PHE A 526 27.32 5.74 55.44
N LEU A 527 26.40 6.54 56.01
CA LEU A 527 26.17 6.60 57.45
C LEU A 527 25.74 5.25 58.02
N GLY A 528 24.83 4.55 57.33
CA GLY A 528 24.36 3.22 57.70
C GLY A 528 25.48 2.18 57.69
N ILE A 529 26.40 2.23 56.73
CA ILE A 529 27.59 1.36 56.68
C ILE A 529 28.54 1.66 57.86
N ILE A 530 28.80 2.95 58.16
CA ILE A 530 29.62 3.31 59.33
C ILE A 530 28.99 2.75 60.61
N LEU A 531 27.68 2.94 60.80
CA LEU A 531 26.97 2.45 61.98
C LEU A 531 26.86 0.92 62.01
N LEU A 532 26.84 0.26 60.86
CA LEU A 532 26.91 -1.19 60.75
C LEU A 532 28.23 -1.72 61.31
N VAL A 533 29.33 -1.05 60.99
CA VAL A 533 30.67 -1.41 61.47
C VAL A 533 30.83 -1.14 62.97
N VAL A 534 30.24 -0.04 63.48
CA VAL A 534 30.42 0.39 64.88
C VAL A 534 29.43 -0.28 65.85
N ILE A 535 28.15 -0.39 65.47
CA ILE A 535 27.04 -0.76 66.37
C ILE A 535 26.29 -2.01 65.86
N GLY A 536 26.58 -2.49 64.64
CA GLY A 536 25.95 -3.69 64.07
C GLY A 536 24.55 -3.41 63.50
N GLY A 537 23.55 -4.17 63.96
CA GLY A 537 22.19 -4.23 63.39
C GLY A 537 21.52 -2.88 63.00
N PRO A 538 21.66 -1.77 63.76
CA PRO A 538 21.07 -0.48 63.40
C PRO A 538 21.52 0.07 62.03
N GLY A 539 22.75 -0.24 61.60
CA GLY A 539 23.25 0.19 60.29
C GLY A 539 22.46 -0.42 59.12
N VAL A 540 22.07 -1.70 59.22
CA VAL A 540 21.23 -2.38 58.22
C VAL A 540 19.86 -1.71 58.12
N LEU A 541 19.26 -1.37 59.26
CA LEU A 541 17.95 -0.71 59.32
C LEU A 541 17.98 0.64 58.60
N ILE A 542 19.04 1.44 58.80
CA ILE A 542 19.20 2.76 58.16
C ILE A 542 19.31 2.61 56.64
N VAL A 543 20.14 1.67 56.14
CA VAL A 543 20.28 1.40 54.71
C VAL A 543 18.94 0.95 54.11
N TRP A 544 18.22 0.08 54.82
CA TRP A 544 16.92 -0.42 54.37
C TRP A 544 15.85 0.67 54.32
N LEU A 545 15.72 1.48 55.37
CA LEU A 545 14.78 2.61 55.42
C LEU A 545 15.09 3.67 54.36
N ALA A 546 16.37 4.01 54.15
CA ALA A 546 16.78 4.93 53.10
C ALA A 546 16.41 4.41 51.70
N SER A 547 16.55 3.08 51.48
CA SER A 547 16.17 2.44 50.22
C SER A 547 14.65 2.44 50.01
N ILE A 548 13.86 2.17 51.07
CA ILE A 548 12.40 2.28 51.03
C ILE A 548 11.96 3.70 50.68
N LEU A 549 12.59 4.72 51.29
CA LEU A 549 12.24 6.11 51.02
C LEU A 549 12.47 6.47 49.54
N TYR A 550 13.59 6.05 48.97
CA TYR A 550 13.87 6.25 47.55
C TYR A 550 12.88 5.49 46.66
N VAL A 551 12.63 4.21 46.92
CA VAL A 551 11.67 3.40 46.14
C VAL A 551 10.26 3.97 46.26
N GLY A 552 9.86 4.44 47.44
CA GLY A 552 8.59 5.12 47.67
C GLY A 552 8.47 6.40 46.83
N LEU A 553 9.54 7.19 46.75
CA LEU A 553 9.60 8.35 45.87
C LEU A 553 9.48 7.95 44.40
N GLN A 554 10.22 6.93 43.95
CA GLN A 554 10.15 6.41 42.59
C GLN A 554 8.73 5.93 42.22
N LEU A 555 8.08 5.17 43.10
CA LEU A 555 6.70 4.72 42.94
C LEU A 555 5.74 5.91 42.83
N THR A 556 5.90 6.91 43.71
CA THR A 556 5.06 8.11 43.73
C THR A 556 5.20 8.91 42.43
N VAL A 557 6.42 9.14 41.95
CA VAL A 557 6.69 9.84 40.68
C VAL A 557 6.16 9.05 39.48
N GLY A 558 6.24 7.71 39.53
CA GLY A 558 5.68 6.83 38.50
C GLY A 558 4.16 6.93 38.33
N THR A 559 3.43 7.54 39.29
CA THR A 559 1.99 7.80 39.14
C THR A 559 1.65 9.03 38.29
N ILE A 560 2.64 9.88 38.01
CA ILE A 560 2.45 11.17 37.33
C ILE A 560 2.56 11.00 35.81
N TYR A 561 3.59 10.29 35.37
CA TYR A 561 4.02 10.24 33.97
C TYR A 561 3.55 8.99 33.25
N VAL A 562 3.34 9.13 31.94
CA VAL A 562 3.16 8.01 31.01
C VAL A 562 4.50 7.72 30.33
N GLU A 563 4.72 6.48 29.94
CA GLU A 563 5.90 6.07 29.15
C GLU A 563 5.90 6.78 27.79
N LYS A 564 6.95 7.56 27.51
CA LYS A 564 7.00 8.47 26.35
C LYS A 564 7.54 7.83 25.06
N ASP A 565 8.21 6.68 25.12
CA ASP A 565 8.94 6.12 23.96
C ASP A 565 8.08 5.24 23.04
N LYS A 566 6.78 5.53 22.91
CA LYS A 566 5.82 4.65 22.22
C LYS A 566 4.76 5.40 21.41
N TRP A 567 4.22 4.72 20.42
CA TRP A 567 3.02 5.13 19.71
C TRP A 567 1.78 4.51 20.34
N VAL A 568 0.73 5.31 20.52
CA VAL A 568 -0.55 4.82 21.03
C VAL A 568 -1.68 5.18 20.08
N VAL A 569 -2.54 4.20 19.77
CA VAL A 569 -3.79 4.41 19.06
C VAL A 569 -4.92 4.66 20.04
N VAL A 570 -5.66 5.75 19.82
CA VAL A 570 -6.83 6.12 20.61
C VAL A 570 -8.04 6.17 19.67
N GLU A 571 -9.06 5.37 19.97
CA GLU A 571 -10.29 5.35 19.19
C GLU A 571 -11.16 6.55 19.57
N ASP A 572 -11.49 7.42 18.61
CA ASP A 572 -12.08 8.74 18.90
C ASP A 572 -13.42 8.62 19.64
N TRP A 573 -14.21 7.56 19.35
CA TRP A 573 -15.50 7.29 19.96
C TRP A 573 -15.43 6.86 21.44
N LYS A 574 -14.28 6.36 21.90
CA LYS A 574 -14.06 6.01 23.31
C LYS A 574 -13.64 7.20 24.17
N VAL A 575 -13.27 8.30 23.53
CA VAL A 575 -12.72 9.46 24.22
C VAL A 575 -13.84 10.42 24.59
N PRO A 576 -13.90 10.90 25.86
CA PRO A 576 -14.84 11.95 26.23
C PRO A 576 -14.70 13.16 25.31
N LYS A 577 -15.81 13.62 24.71
CA LYS A 577 -15.85 14.73 23.75
C LYS A 577 -15.06 14.51 22.45
N HIS A 578 -14.66 13.27 22.13
CA HIS A 578 -13.86 12.94 20.94
C HIS A 578 -12.53 13.72 20.86
N ASP A 579 -11.98 14.11 22.02
CA ASP A 579 -10.74 14.89 22.10
C ASP A 579 -9.60 14.11 22.75
N ALA A 580 -8.83 13.42 21.91
CA ALA A 580 -7.65 12.65 22.32
C ALA A 580 -6.61 13.49 23.07
N TYR A 581 -6.54 14.80 22.79
CA TYR A 581 -5.61 15.69 23.49
C TYR A 581 -6.02 15.90 24.95
N CYS A 582 -7.29 16.25 25.21
CA CYS A 582 -7.81 16.36 26.57
C CYS A 582 -7.66 15.04 27.35
N PHE A 583 -7.86 13.90 26.67
CA PHE A 583 -7.66 12.58 27.26
C PHE A 583 -6.22 12.33 27.72
N LEU A 584 -5.23 12.71 26.90
CA LEU A 584 -3.81 12.57 27.22
C LEU A 584 -3.40 13.54 28.33
N GLN A 585 -3.79 14.82 28.21
CA GLN A 585 -3.46 15.88 29.16
C GLN A 585 -4.00 15.58 30.58
N ALA A 586 -5.18 14.98 30.69
CA ALA A 586 -5.74 14.59 31.98
C ALA A 586 -4.92 13.51 32.71
N ARG A 587 -4.13 12.72 31.96
CA ARG A 587 -3.36 11.58 32.48
C ARG A 587 -1.89 11.91 32.70
N ASP A 588 -1.32 12.79 31.87
CA ASP A 588 0.04 13.30 31.97
C ASP A 588 0.05 14.83 31.74
N PRO A 589 0.42 15.62 32.76
CA PRO A 589 0.38 17.08 32.70
C PRO A 589 1.48 17.70 31.81
N THR A 590 2.44 16.91 31.32
CA THR A 590 3.54 17.43 30.48
C THR A 590 3.11 17.81 29.07
N TYR A 591 1.97 17.29 28.59
CA TYR A 591 1.42 17.67 27.30
C TYR A 591 0.68 19.00 27.41
N THR A 592 1.40 20.10 27.20
CA THR A 592 0.88 21.47 27.32
C THR A 592 0.39 22.06 26.00
N ARG A 593 0.77 21.47 24.86
CA ARG A 593 0.38 21.95 23.53
C ARG A 593 -0.04 20.78 22.65
N ARG A 594 -1.15 20.98 21.92
CA ARG A 594 -1.57 20.09 20.85
C ARG A 594 -0.75 20.38 19.59
N ILE A 595 -0.03 19.37 19.11
CA ILE A 595 0.67 19.42 17.82
C ILE A 595 -0.02 18.42 16.90
N GLU A 596 -0.84 18.92 15.97
CA GLU A 596 -1.53 18.07 15.00
C GLU A 596 -0.72 18.02 13.71
N TRP A 597 -0.43 16.81 13.23
CA TRP A 597 0.24 16.61 11.95
C TRP A 597 -0.82 16.55 10.84
N ASP A 598 -1.02 17.68 10.16
CA ASP A 598 -2.11 17.84 9.18
C ASP A 598 -1.64 17.72 7.70
N TYR A 599 -0.38 17.35 7.46
CA TYR A 599 0.26 17.51 6.14
C TYR A 599 -0.16 16.51 5.05
N ALA A 600 -1.05 15.58 5.35
CA ALA A 600 -1.75 14.74 4.38
C ALA A 600 -2.81 13.94 5.13
N LYS A 601 -3.95 14.55 5.46
CA LYS A 601 -5.12 13.80 5.94
C LYS A 601 -5.43 12.72 4.91
N TRP A 602 -5.27 11.46 5.28
CA TRP A 602 -5.89 10.34 4.60
C TRP A 602 -7.39 10.62 4.63
N ASP A 603 -7.94 11.02 3.49
CA ASP A 603 -9.20 11.72 3.27
C ASP A 603 -10.33 11.39 4.26
N VAL A 604 -10.30 12.01 5.45
CA VAL A 604 -11.30 11.80 6.50
C VAL A 604 -12.62 12.51 6.11
N GLY A 605 -12.57 13.45 5.17
CA GLY A 605 -13.66 14.36 4.83
C GLY A 605 -14.84 13.71 4.11
N HIS A 606 -14.60 12.71 3.26
CA HIS A 606 -15.66 12.12 2.41
C HIS A 606 -16.31 10.87 2.99
N MET A 607 -15.90 10.39 4.17
CA MET A 607 -16.45 9.16 4.80
C MET A 607 -17.21 9.42 6.11
N MET A 608 -17.42 10.69 6.49
CA MET A 608 -18.28 11.05 7.62
C MET A 608 -19.78 11.10 7.27
N GLU A 609 -20.23 10.54 6.13
CA GLU A 609 -21.66 10.35 5.90
C GLU A 609 -22.22 9.32 6.90
N PRO A 610 -23.20 9.69 7.73
CA PRO A 610 -23.75 8.80 8.73
C PRO A 610 -24.77 7.86 8.06
N ARG A 611 -24.46 6.58 7.84
CA ARG A 611 -25.46 5.65 7.27
C ARG A 611 -25.54 4.23 7.88
N THR A 612 -26.53 4.12 8.76
CA THR A 612 -27.67 3.16 8.86
C THR A 612 -27.56 1.63 8.82
N ASN A 613 -26.54 0.95 8.28
CA ASN A 613 -26.59 -0.53 8.19
C ASN A 613 -25.46 -1.25 8.96
N SER A 614 -25.84 -2.18 9.83
CA SER A 614 -25.11 -2.60 11.03
C SER A 614 -24.39 -3.96 10.94
N THR A 615 -23.86 -4.38 9.79
CA THR A 615 -23.41 -5.78 9.62
C THR A 615 -21.99 -6.01 9.10
N THR A 616 -21.16 -4.99 8.85
CA THR A 616 -19.76 -5.17 8.43
C THR A 616 -18.78 -4.46 9.38
N ALA A 617 -17.52 -4.92 9.40
CA ALA A 617 -16.45 -4.33 10.22
C ALA A 617 -16.12 -2.91 9.74
N ASN A 618 -16.90 -1.95 10.22
CA ASN A 618 -16.90 -0.56 9.77
C ASN A 618 -15.59 0.14 10.13
N SER A 619 -15.02 0.89 9.19
CA SER A 619 -13.91 1.80 9.48
C SER A 619 -14.38 2.91 10.42
N TYR A 620 -13.61 3.21 11.46
CA TYR A 620 -13.91 4.29 12.40
C TYR A 620 -12.70 5.21 12.59
N PRO A 621 -12.93 6.48 12.95
CA PRO A 621 -11.84 7.43 13.18
C PRO A 621 -11.07 7.07 14.45
N ALA A 622 -9.75 7.18 14.33
CA ALA A 622 -8.81 7.01 15.42
C ALA A 622 -7.68 8.03 15.31
N THR A 623 -7.13 8.37 16.47
CA THR A 623 -5.99 9.27 16.59
C THR A 623 -4.78 8.47 17.08
N LEU A 624 -3.73 8.43 16.27
CA LEU A 624 -2.42 7.95 16.71
C LEU A 624 -1.64 9.09 17.36
N ILE A 625 -0.97 8.77 18.47
CA ILE A 625 -0.23 9.72 19.29
C ILE A 625 1.20 9.21 19.42
N ASP A 626 2.17 10.02 18.99
CA ASP A 626 3.58 9.85 19.36
C ASP A 626 3.78 10.43 20.76
N LEU A 627 3.93 9.57 21.77
CA LEU A 627 4.10 10.02 23.15
C LEU A 627 5.45 10.72 23.38
N SER A 628 6.41 10.55 22.48
CA SER A 628 7.74 11.16 22.64
C SER A 628 7.74 12.64 22.25
N THR A 629 6.88 13.01 21.31
CA THR A 629 6.77 14.37 20.76
C THR A 629 5.45 15.06 21.08
N GLY A 630 4.41 14.31 21.47
CA GLY A 630 3.05 14.81 21.60
C GLY A 630 2.40 15.15 20.26
N VAL A 631 2.86 14.52 19.16
CA VAL A 631 2.26 14.69 17.84
C VAL A 631 1.03 13.79 17.69
N PHE A 632 -0.06 14.37 17.22
CA PHE A 632 -1.34 13.70 16.96
C PHE A 632 -1.54 13.54 15.46
N VAL A 633 -1.86 12.34 15.02
CA VAL A 633 -2.13 12.00 13.62
C VAL A 633 -3.49 11.32 13.52
N LYS A 634 -4.41 11.88 12.73
CA LYS A 634 -5.73 11.28 12.52
C LYS A 634 -5.69 10.26 11.39
N THR A 635 -6.43 9.17 11.57
CA THR A 635 -6.55 8.09 10.59
C THR A 635 -7.91 7.40 10.69
N LEU A 636 -8.23 6.59 9.68
CA LEU A 636 -9.32 5.62 9.73
C LEU A 636 -8.75 4.22 9.96
N ILE A 637 -9.37 3.47 10.86
CA ILE A 637 -8.99 2.07 11.13
C ILE A 637 -10.21 1.14 11.06
N SER A 638 -10.00 -0.08 10.56
CA SER A 638 -11.02 -1.13 10.51
C SER A 638 -10.97 -2.05 11.74
N THR A 639 -9.78 -2.33 12.24
CA THR A 639 -9.52 -3.11 13.45
C THR A 639 -8.46 -2.41 14.32
N ARG A 640 -8.20 -2.93 15.52
CA ARG A 640 -7.24 -2.31 16.45
C ARG A 640 -5.81 -2.61 15.98
N PRO A 641 -5.03 -1.62 15.55
CA PRO A 641 -3.67 -1.87 15.13
C PRO A 641 -2.78 -2.16 16.35
N THR A 642 -1.82 -3.06 16.16
CA THR A 642 -0.75 -3.39 17.13
C THR A 642 0.64 -3.00 16.61
N ALA A 643 0.76 -2.69 15.32
CA ALA A 643 2.01 -2.31 14.69
C ALA A 643 1.77 -1.40 13.47
N MET A 644 2.82 -0.68 13.06
CA MET A 644 2.89 0.02 11.78
C MET A 644 4.09 -0.49 10.98
N VAL A 645 3.87 -0.87 9.72
CA VAL A 645 4.95 -1.14 8.77
C VAL A 645 5.23 0.12 7.98
N VAL A 646 6.48 0.55 7.97
CA VAL A 646 6.97 1.67 7.16
C VAL A 646 7.04 1.24 5.69
N LEU A 647 6.41 2.00 4.79
CA LEU A 647 6.36 1.69 3.36
C LEU A 647 7.21 2.60 2.50
N ALA A 648 6.97 3.91 2.59
CA ALA A 648 7.58 4.89 1.71
C ALA A 648 7.75 6.25 2.39
N ALA A 649 8.78 6.99 2.01
CA ALA A 649 8.97 8.39 2.34
C ALA A 649 8.51 9.29 1.18
N HIS A 650 7.95 10.46 1.51
CA HIS A 650 7.54 11.48 0.54
C HIS A 650 7.74 12.88 1.14
N GLY A 651 7.53 13.93 0.35
CA GLY A 651 7.83 15.31 0.75
C GLY A 651 7.11 15.78 2.03
N SER A 652 5.93 15.22 2.30
CA SER A 652 5.10 15.53 3.47
C SER A 652 5.20 14.53 4.64
N GLY A 653 6.07 13.52 4.59
CA GLY A 653 6.28 12.58 5.69
C GLY A 653 6.55 11.15 5.24
N ILE A 654 6.07 10.20 6.03
CA ILE A 654 6.29 8.77 5.81
C ILE A 654 4.94 8.07 5.84
N THR A 655 4.67 7.30 4.80
CA THR A 655 3.49 6.46 4.74
C THR A 655 3.76 5.12 5.42
N CYS A 656 2.88 4.77 6.36
CA CYS A 656 2.90 3.50 7.07
C CYS A 656 1.56 2.77 6.89
N MET A 657 1.63 1.44 6.82
CA MET A 657 0.47 0.56 6.91
C MET A 657 0.26 0.14 8.36
N LEU A 658 -0.94 0.37 8.89
CA LEU A 658 -1.33 -0.09 10.21
C LEU A 658 -1.72 -1.57 10.13
N LEU A 659 -1.14 -2.38 10.99
CA LEU A 659 -1.36 -3.83 11.04
C LEU A 659 -1.99 -4.24 12.36
N ASP A 660 -2.96 -5.14 12.27
CA ASP A 660 -3.44 -5.93 13.40
C ASP A 660 -2.70 -7.28 13.38
N ARG A 661 -1.73 -7.39 14.29
CA ARG A 661 -0.87 -8.54 14.49
C ARG A 661 -1.09 -9.10 15.89
N GLU A 662 -1.16 -10.42 16.02
CA GLU A 662 -1.23 -11.04 17.34
C GLU A 662 0.11 -10.87 18.09
N PRO A 663 0.13 -10.22 19.28
CA PRO A 663 1.36 -9.83 19.97
C PRO A 663 2.17 -10.99 20.54
N ASN A 664 1.56 -12.18 20.68
CA ASN A 664 2.16 -13.38 21.28
C ASN A 664 2.41 -14.51 20.26
N ARG A 665 2.29 -14.25 18.95
CA ARG A 665 2.58 -15.22 17.91
C ARG A 665 3.89 -14.88 17.19
N ASN A 666 4.60 -15.92 16.78
CA ASN A 666 5.80 -15.86 15.96
C ASN A 666 5.56 -15.03 14.68
N MET A 667 6.64 -14.53 14.07
CA MET A 667 6.59 -13.62 12.92
C MET A 667 5.95 -14.27 11.67
N ASP A 668 5.74 -15.58 11.67
CA ASP A 668 5.17 -16.37 10.57
C ASP A 668 3.64 -16.24 10.40
N THR A 669 2.98 -15.28 11.06
CA THR A 669 1.53 -15.13 10.99
C THR A 669 1.09 -14.02 10.05
N ILE A 670 0.03 -14.30 9.27
CA ILE A 670 -0.60 -13.32 8.37
C ILE A 670 -1.24 -12.22 9.22
N SER A 671 -0.74 -11.00 9.05
CA SER A 671 -1.28 -9.78 9.66
C SER A 671 -2.42 -9.22 8.81
N VAL A 672 -3.35 -8.50 9.44
CA VAL A 672 -4.47 -7.85 8.73
C VAL A 672 -4.18 -6.36 8.58
N LYS A 673 -4.44 -5.80 7.39
CA LYS A 673 -4.40 -4.35 7.17
C LYS A 673 -5.50 -3.68 7.98
N ALA A 674 -5.12 -2.97 9.03
CA ALA A 674 -6.01 -2.24 9.93
C ALA A 674 -6.25 -0.80 9.44
N GLY A 675 -5.34 -0.21 8.67
CA GLY A 675 -5.45 1.17 8.19
C GLY A 675 -4.19 1.66 7.48
N MET A 676 -4.15 2.94 7.13
CA MET A 676 -3.03 3.62 6.49
C MET A 676 -2.83 4.99 7.13
N ILE A 677 -1.58 5.41 7.33
CA ILE A 677 -1.28 6.66 8.01
C ILE A 677 -0.03 7.33 7.45
N ASN A 678 -0.01 8.67 7.46
CA ASN A 678 1.19 9.46 7.17
C ASN A 678 1.72 10.06 8.48
N VAL A 679 2.94 9.71 8.84
CA VAL A 679 3.60 10.12 10.08
C VAL A 679 4.81 11.02 9.82
N PRO A 680 5.26 11.81 10.81
CA PRO A 680 6.47 12.61 10.68
C PRO A 680 7.72 11.75 10.42
N PRO A 681 8.75 12.27 9.73
CA PRO A 681 9.98 11.52 9.43
C PRO A 681 10.69 10.91 10.65
N ARG A 682 10.54 11.54 11.83
CA ARG A 682 11.11 11.05 13.09
C ARG A 682 10.63 9.65 13.46
N ALA A 683 9.46 9.22 12.99
CA ALA A 683 8.94 7.88 13.23
C ALA A 683 9.93 6.77 12.85
N LEU A 684 10.78 6.99 11.84
CA LEU A 684 11.84 6.02 11.45
C LEU A 684 12.85 5.76 12.56
N SER A 685 13.16 6.75 13.39
CA SER A 685 14.10 6.57 14.50
C SER A 685 13.60 5.60 15.56
N GLN A 686 12.29 5.37 15.61
CA GLN A 686 11.65 4.42 16.53
C GLN A 686 11.40 3.05 15.87
N ALA A 687 11.63 2.94 14.56
CA ALA A 687 11.34 1.74 13.81
C ALA A 687 12.44 0.67 14.00
N ASN A 688 12.03 -0.56 14.26
CA ASN A 688 12.92 -1.71 14.36
C ASN A 688 12.88 -2.49 13.05
N ARG A 689 14.03 -2.93 12.54
CA ARG A 689 14.06 -3.88 11.43
C ARG A 689 13.48 -5.21 11.89
N VAL A 690 12.78 -5.90 10.99
CA VAL A 690 12.19 -7.20 11.29
C VAL A 690 12.32 -8.13 10.09
N GLY A 691 12.09 -9.41 10.32
CA GLY A 691 11.99 -10.41 9.26
C GLY A 691 10.79 -10.15 8.34
N ASN A 692 10.48 -11.09 7.46
CA ASN A 692 9.39 -10.93 6.50
C ASN A 692 8.05 -10.74 7.21
N VAL A 693 7.20 -9.85 6.70
CA VAL A 693 5.84 -9.64 7.20
C VAL A 693 4.85 -9.96 6.09
N TYR A 694 3.88 -10.81 6.41
CA TYR A 694 2.82 -11.20 5.48
C TYR A 694 1.53 -10.47 5.83
N VAL A 695 0.91 -9.80 4.87
CA VAL A 695 -0.36 -9.08 5.05
C VAL A 695 -1.44 -9.66 4.14
N GLY A 696 -2.56 -10.08 4.73
CA GLY A 696 -3.63 -10.78 4.03
C GLY A 696 -5.03 -10.40 4.49
N GLY A 697 -6.03 -11.09 3.93
CA GLY A 697 -7.45 -10.74 4.09
C GLY A 697 -8.12 -11.22 5.37
N ARG A 698 -7.68 -12.36 5.90
CA ARG A 698 -8.24 -12.96 7.11
C ARG A 698 -7.13 -13.13 8.15
N PRO A 699 -7.37 -12.74 9.43
CA PRO A 699 -6.43 -13.06 10.48
C PRO A 699 -6.37 -14.57 10.62
N PHE A 700 -5.16 -15.12 10.55
CA PHE A 700 -4.95 -16.55 10.74
C PHE A 700 -5.23 -16.92 12.20
N LYS A 701 -6.37 -17.56 12.48
CA LYS A 701 -6.61 -18.21 13.78
C LYS A 701 -6.10 -19.65 13.70
N GLN A 702 -4.81 -19.86 13.98
CA GLN A 702 -4.40 -21.17 14.47
C GLN A 702 -5.05 -21.34 15.84
N ASP A 703 -5.96 -22.29 15.97
CA ASP A 703 -6.45 -22.72 17.27
C ASP A 703 -5.28 -23.39 18.00
N LYS A 704 -4.61 -22.65 18.89
CA LYS A 704 -3.73 -23.29 19.85
C LYS A 704 -4.56 -23.83 21.01
N ILE A 705 -4.38 -25.12 21.24
CA ILE A 705 -4.64 -25.78 22.52
C ILE A 705 -3.95 -24.93 23.60
N ARG A 706 -4.74 -24.24 24.43
CA ARG A 706 -4.23 -23.54 25.62
C ARG A 706 -3.60 -24.61 26.52
N ILE A 707 -2.28 -24.68 26.54
CA ILE A 707 -1.57 -25.41 27.59
C ILE A 707 -1.76 -24.58 28.87
N PRO A 708 -2.48 -25.06 29.90
CA PRO A 708 -2.66 -24.31 31.13
C PRO A 708 -1.29 -24.02 31.75
N PHE A 709 -1.13 -22.86 32.40
CA PHE A 709 0.13 -22.41 33.03
C PHE A 709 0.80 -23.51 33.87
N PHE A 710 0.00 -24.29 34.61
CA PHE A 710 0.49 -25.40 35.42
C PHE A 710 1.05 -26.59 34.62
N ALA A 711 0.57 -26.84 33.41
CA ALA A 711 1.11 -27.89 32.54
C ALA A 711 2.47 -27.50 31.94
N TRP A 712 2.65 -26.22 31.59
CA TRP A 712 3.96 -25.69 31.18
C TRP A 712 4.96 -25.74 32.34
N VAL A 713 4.60 -25.21 33.52
CA VAL A 713 5.45 -25.25 34.73
C VAL A 713 5.85 -26.68 35.09
N ARG A 714 4.92 -27.64 34.98
CA ARG A 714 5.20 -29.05 35.27
C ARG A 714 6.20 -29.66 34.29
N ALA A 715 6.06 -29.40 32.99
CA ALA A 715 6.96 -29.92 31.96
C ALA A 715 8.38 -29.35 32.09
N THR A 716 8.51 -28.06 32.44
CA THR A 716 9.81 -27.41 32.66
C THR A 716 10.51 -27.93 33.91
N LEU A 717 9.77 -28.21 34.99
CA LEU A 717 10.34 -28.74 36.23
C LEU A 717 10.65 -30.24 36.15
N SER A 718 9.96 -31.00 35.30
CA SER A 718 10.17 -32.44 35.15
C SER A 718 11.18 -32.84 34.07
N GLY A 719 11.78 -31.87 33.36
CA GLY A 719 12.75 -32.13 32.28
C GLY A 719 12.18 -32.94 31.10
N GLY A 720 10.85 -33.00 30.94
CA GLY A 720 10.19 -33.82 29.95
C GLY A 720 9.85 -33.02 28.69
N VAL A 721 10.27 -33.51 27.52
CA VAL A 721 9.78 -33.02 26.22
C VAL A 721 8.30 -33.36 26.12
N ILE A 722 7.45 -32.35 25.88
CA ILE A 722 6.04 -32.54 25.56
C ILE A 722 5.99 -33.15 24.15
N VAL A 723 5.81 -34.47 24.06
CA VAL A 723 5.55 -35.16 22.79
C VAL A 723 4.05 -35.09 22.54
N ASP A 724 3.67 -34.52 21.38
CA ASP A 724 2.29 -34.39 20.95
C ASP A 724 1.62 -35.76 20.80
N GLY A 725 0.71 -36.08 21.74
CA GLY A 725 -0.11 -37.28 21.73
C GLY A 725 -1.49 -37.01 21.15
N ALA A 726 -1.61 -36.80 19.83
CA ALA A 726 -2.89 -36.89 19.14
C ALA A 726 -3.20 -38.37 18.82
N LYS A 727 -3.71 -39.12 19.80
CA LYS A 727 -4.43 -40.38 19.52
C LYS A 727 -5.90 -40.20 19.87
N LYS A 728 -6.70 -39.91 18.85
CA LYS A 728 -8.15 -40.14 18.84
C LYS A 728 -8.40 -41.61 19.17
N SER A 729 -9.18 -41.88 20.20
CA SER A 729 -9.74 -43.19 20.48
C SER A 729 -10.73 -43.56 19.37
N GLY A 730 -10.29 -44.39 18.43
CA GLY A 730 -11.14 -45.16 17.55
C GLY A 730 -10.93 -46.63 17.86
N ASN A 731 -11.88 -47.24 18.56
CA ASN A 731 -12.01 -48.70 18.64
C ASN A 731 -12.10 -49.25 17.21
N ILE A 732 -11.18 -50.13 16.83
CA ILE A 732 -11.41 -51.29 15.95
C ILE A 732 -10.30 -52.29 16.24
N SER A 733 -10.74 -53.48 16.62
CA SER A 733 -10.00 -54.73 16.74
C SER A 733 -9.37 -55.15 15.42
N HIS A 734 -8.10 -55.61 15.43
CA HIS A 734 -7.68 -56.91 14.88
C HIS A 734 -6.17 -57.15 15.05
N THR A 735 -5.86 -58.14 15.89
CA THR A 735 -4.83 -59.19 15.75
C THR A 735 -3.50 -58.88 15.05
N ARG A 736 -2.42 -58.89 15.85
CA ARG A 736 -1.01 -59.04 15.43
C ARG A 736 -0.54 -60.49 15.61
N LYS A 737 0.01 -61.08 14.56
CA LYS A 737 1.04 -62.15 14.52
C LYS A 737 1.87 -61.74 13.29
N GLY A 738 3.13 -61.36 13.36
CA GLY A 738 4.26 -61.93 14.06
C GLY A 738 5.30 -62.29 12.99
N VAL A 739 6.58 -62.24 13.35
CA VAL A 739 7.79 -62.68 12.63
C VAL A 739 8.74 -61.55 12.23
N ASP A 740 9.92 -61.65 12.86
CA ASP A 740 11.19 -60.95 12.64
C ASP A 740 11.74 -61.17 11.23
N ASP A 741 12.55 -60.24 10.74
CA ASP A 741 13.96 -60.55 10.42
C ASP A 741 14.71 -59.28 9.97
N ASP A 742 15.88 -59.11 10.57
CA ASP A 742 16.96 -58.22 10.18
C ASP A 742 17.43 -58.49 8.75
N LEU A 743 17.92 -57.48 8.02
CA LEU A 743 19.22 -57.59 7.32
C LEU A 743 19.68 -56.28 6.65
N GLU A 744 20.99 -56.13 6.73
CA GLU A 744 21.84 -55.03 6.38
C GLU A 744 21.97 -54.74 4.87
N MET A 745 22.20 -53.46 4.59
CA MET A 745 23.12 -52.85 3.61
C MET A 745 23.86 -53.73 2.59
N ARG A 746 23.66 -53.40 1.30
CA ARG A 746 24.61 -53.30 0.15
C ARG A 746 23.76 -52.94 -1.09
N GLY A 747 23.98 -51.93 -1.93
CA GLY A 747 25.20 -51.30 -2.42
C GLY A 747 25.46 -51.75 -3.86
N VAL A 748 24.90 -51.07 -4.89
CA VAL A 748 25.33 -51.15 -6.31
C VAL A 748 24.99 -49.81 -7.04
N PRO A 749 25.87 -49.29 -7.91
CA PRO A 749 25.83 -47.93 -8.44
C PRO A 749 25.21 -47.85 -9.84
N LEU A 750 24.83 -46.64 -10.28
CA LEU A 750 24.56 -46.36 -11.69
C LEU A 750 25.38 -45.17 -12.20
N LYS A 751 26.33 -45.53 -13.07
CA LYS A 751 27.00 -44.71 -14.07
C LYS A 751 26.00 -44.35 -15.17
N GLY A 752 26.11 -43.15 -15.71
CA GLY A 752 25.37 -42.73 -16.90
C GLY A 752 25.67 -41.28 -17.26
N ASP A 753 26.86 -41.05 -17.80
CA ASP A 753 27.30 -39.80 -18.42
C ASP A 753 26.39 -39.44 -19.61
N HIS A 754 25.88 -38.21 -19.64
CA HIS A 754 25.79 -37.41 -20.86
C HIS A 754 25.97 -35.93 -20.52
N SER A 755 27.13 -35.43 -20.93
CA SER A 755 27.55 -34.04 -20.93
C SER A 755 26.91 -33.26 -22.07
N VAL A 756 26.28 -32.12 -21.75
CA VAL A 756 26.27 -30.94 -22.61
C VAL A 756 26.45 -29.71 -21.72
N SER A 757 27.50 -28.94 -22.02
CA SER A 757 27.93 -27.76 -21.28
C SER A 757 27.07 -26.54 -21.56
N LEU A 758 26.72 -25.80 -20.51
CA LEU A 758 26.49 -24.36 -20.56
C LEU A 758 27.17 -23.72 -19.34
N GLN A 759 28.41 -23.30 -19.54
CA GLN A 759 29.04 -22.28 -18.70
C GLN A 759 28.38 -20.94 -19.07
N HIS A 760 27.76 -20.26 -18.11
CA HIS A 760 28.00 -18.83 -17.91
C HIS A 760 27.66 -18.43 -16.47
N THR A 761 28.72 -18.03 -15.80
CA THR A 761 28.85 -17.42 -14.49
C THR A 761 28.05 -16.11 -14.42
N TYR A 762 27.17 -15.96 -13.43
CA TYR A 762 26.76 -14.65 -12.93
C TYR A 762 27.33 -14.46 -11.53
N SER A 763 28.37 -13.63 -11.45
CA SER A 763 28.87 -13.05 -10.22
C SER A 763 27.89 -12.00 -9.70
N VAL A 764 27.39 -12.22 -8.48
CA VAL A 764 26.65 -11.22 -7.69
C VAL A 764 27.62 -10.09 -7.35
N SER A 765 27.47 -8.93 -7.99
CA SER A 765 28.16 -7.71 -7.56
C SER A 765 27.33 -7.02 -6.48
N SER A 766 27.67 -7.31 -5.22
CA SER A 766 27.21 -6.53 -4.07
C SER A 766 27.88 -5.15 -4.10
N THR A 767 27.15 -4.11 -4.49
CA THR A 767 27.59 -2.72 -4.30
C THR A 767 27.12 -2.25 -2.92
N THR A 768 28.03 -2.36 -1.96
CA THR A 768 27.96 -1.63 -0.69
C THR A 768 28.33 -0.16 -0.94
N PRO A 769 27.59 0.82 -0.39
CA PRO A 769 28.02 2.21 -0.45
C PRO A 769 29.08 2.45 0.64
N ILE A 770 30.32 2.68 0.22
CA ILE A 770 31.39 3.19 1.07
C ILE A 770 31.08 4.66 1.40
N VAL A 771 30.89 4.93 2.69
CA VAL A 771 30.85 6.27 3.28
C VAL A 771 32.27 6.83 3.27
N ASN A 772 32.50 7.95 2.55
CA ASN A 772 33.70 8.77 2.73
C ASN A 772 33.30 10.23 2.99
N SER A 773 33.68 10.70 4.18
CA SER A 773 33.60 12.08 4.65
C SER A 773 34.92 12.82 4.32
N PRO A 774 34.94 14.17 4.18
CA PRO A 774 35.98 14.88 3.44
C PRO A 774 37.10 15.45 4.33
N TYR A 775 38.32 15.51 3.80
CA TYR A 775 39.36 16.46 4.24
C TYR A 775 40.09 17.10 3.04
N ARG A 776 40.51 18.34 3.31
CA ARG A 776 40.96 19.49 2.50
C ARG A 776 42.28 19.39 1.70
N LEU A 777 42.35 20.29 0.69
CA LEU A 777 43.50 21.04 0.09
C LEU A 777 44.50 20.18 -0.75
N ASN A 778 44.98 20.56 -1.94
CA ASN A 778 45.35 21.88 -2.47
C ASN A 778 45.61 21.84 -4.01
N THR A 779 45.42 23.00 -4.67
CA THR A 779 46.14 23.60 -5.84
C THR A 779 46.35 22.89 -7.20
N GLY A 780 46.04 23.63 -8.29
CA GLY A 780 46.62 23.50 -9.65
C GLY A 780 45.57 23.47 -10.78
N SER A 781 45.10 24.62 -11.30
CA SER A 781 45.56 25.32 -12.53
C SER A 781 45.07 24.74 -13.88
N SER A 782 44.41 25.60 -14.66
CA SER A 782 44.18 25.59 -16.14
C SER A 782 43.34 24.44 -16.71
N SER A 783 42.35 24.61 -17.60
CA SER A 783 42.27 25.51 -18.76
C SER A 783 40.81 25.71 -19.20
N ALA A 784 40.55 26.85 -19.83
CA ALA A 784 39.28 27.29 -20.40
C ALA A 784 38.84 26.47 -21.63
N THR A 785 37.53 26.42 -21.90
CA THR A 785 36.97 26.83 -23.19
C THR A 785 35.50 27.25 -23.03
N THR A 786 35.25 28.53 -23.25
CA THR A 786 33.93 29.16 -23.33
C THR A 786 33.54 29.20 -24.81
N VAL A 787 32.32 28.81 -25.15
CA VAL A 787 31.67 29.25 -26.40
C VAL A 787 30.34 29.87 -26.01
N ALA A 788 30.33 31.20 -26.01
CA ALA A 788 29.15 32.03 -25.99
C ALA A 788 28.83 32.43 -27.43
N THR A 789 27.54 32.47 -27.76
CA THR A 789 27.05 33.12 -28.97
C THR A 789 26.00 34.14 -28.53
N GLU A 790 26.38 35.41 -28.54
CA GLU A 790 25.49 36.57 -28.58
C GLU A 790 25.18 36.94 -30.03
N MET A 791 23.96 37.39 -30.30
CA MET A 791 23.62 38.58 -31.10
C MET A 791 22.09 38.78 -30.99
N SER A 792 21.59 39.84 -30.32
CA SER A 792 21.39 41.21 -30.84
C SER A 792 20.23 41.24 -31.87
N VAL A 793 19.16 42.03 -31.76
CA VAL A 793 19.10 43.48 -32.03
C VAL A 793 17.63 43.99 -31.87
N LYS A 794 17.50 45.22 -31.34
CA LYS A 794 16.46 46.28 -31.48
C LYS A 794 15.01 46.08 -30.99
N GLY A 795 14.60 47.04 -30.17
CA GLY A 795 13.22 47.45 -30.00
C GLY A 795 12.79 48.58 -30.93
N THR A 796 11.51 48.92 -30.82
CA THR A 796 10.88 50.18 -31.23
C THR A 796 9.70 50.46 -30.30
N GLU A 797 9.66 51.71 -29.85
CA GLU A 797 8.56 52.60 -29.41
C GLU A 797 7.15 52.12 -29.80
N GLY A 798 6.05 52.35 -29.07
CA GLY A 798 5.71 53.31 -28.02
C GLY A 798 4.30 53.82 -28.32
N MET A 799 3.33 53.67 -27.41
CA MET A 799 2.10 54.50 -27.39
C MET A 799 1.36 54.33 -26.05
N GLU A 800 1.13 55.47 -25.39
CA GLU A 800 0.34 55.64 -24.18
C GLU A 800 -1.15 55.35 -24.44
N THR A 801 -1.85 54.83 -23.42
CA THR A 801 -3.07 55.47 -22.88
C THR A 801 -3.40 54.90 -21.50
N ASP A 802 -3.68 55.82 -20.57
CA ASP A 802 -4.28 55.62 -19.26
C ASP A 802 -5.51 54.70 -19.26
N ILE A 803 -5.74 53.98 -18.15
CA ILE A 803 -7.07 53.84 -17.50
C ILE A 803 -6.90 53.23 -16.09
N SER A 804 -7.35 54.03 -15.13
CA SER A 804 -7.74 53.80 -13.72
C SER A 804 -7.75 52.39 -13.12
N LEU A 805 -7.05 52.27 -11.98
CA LEU A 805 -7.23 51.26 -10.93
C LEU A 805 -8.49 51.53 -10.09
N PRO A 806 -9.30 50.52 -9.74
CA PRO A 806 -10.16 50.59 -8.57
C PRO A 806 -9.47 49.99 -7.33
N ARG A 807 -9.36 50.81 -6.29
CA ARG A 807 -9.22 50.38 -4.89
C ARG A 807 -10.42 49.49 -4.51
N VAL A 808 -10.15 48.33 -3.89
CA VAL A 808 -11.15 47.66 -3.05
C VAL A 808 -10.53 47.27 -1.70
N HIS A 809 -11.39 47.43 -0.69
CA HIS A 809 -11.16 47.61 0.72
C HIS A 809 -10.56 46.43 1.50
N ARG A 810 -9.70 46.77 2.47
CA ARG A 810 -9.52 46.04 3.72
C ARG A 810 -10.84 45.96 4.48
N ALA A 811 -11.27 44.76 4.84
CA ALA A 811 -12.22 44.53 5.93
C ALA A 811 -11.48 43.84 7.09
N GLN A 812 -11.63 44.43 8.28
CA GLN A 812 -11.21 43.91 9.57
C GLN A 812 -12.32 43.04 10.19
N PRO A 813 -12.00 42.22 11.22
CA PRO A 813 -12.85 41.11 11.68
C PRO A 813 -13.90 41.55 12.71
N TYR A 814 -14.97 40.77 12.82
CA TYR A 814 -15.91 40.82 13.95
C TYR A 814 -16.06 39.41 14.55
N TYR A 815 -15.79 39.35 15.86
CA TYR A 815 -16.07 38.35 16.91
C TYR A 815 -15.97 36.85 16.63
#